data_AF-A0A9W7SU89-F1
#
_entry.id   AF-A0A9W7SU89-F1
#
_cell.length_a   1.000
_cell.length_b   1.000
_cell.length_c   1.000
_cell.angle_alpha   90.00
_cell.angle_beta   90.00
_cell.angle_gamma   90.00
#
_symmetry.space_group_name_H-M   'P 1'
#
loop_
_entity.id
_entity.type
_entity.pdbx_description
1 polymer ?
#
loop_
_entity_poly.entity_id
_entity_poly.type
_entity_poly.pdbx_seq_one_letter_code
_entity_poly.pdbx_strand_id
1 'polypeptide(L)'
;MHRHIGPLLAILWLCASPVRTMISAGRPGHGFVGYGITMFKPGCAYACHDSIKNPLRCSAADDSMPGMTMWTTPPECYATDDAYLQTLAYCIFTRCEDVEVWRLERYWTMNVAGRHIHQPSPKYTYRDALAKIDRPPNSTTPDDEVLAAVSLVDEEAYDANLNTLRVFEEMEVRQDEYGLVLLLTGSILPIALSLLRFLPLPRPLVSRFAATFVYAPLFGSWGARLPFSVPTRGQAFMIAYFLALNIVLCAVGYDTTWPMTWFTWRGEQIPVYLSDRTGVFSAANMALLTLYAGRNNILLWLTNWSHSTFLLLHRWIAIIAVLEACLHSAIYLNLYLDPRHGERHSSESKLPYWYWGIISTLSMTLLLPLSVAQLRRRVYEVFLASHFALALLAYVAYYYHIIRRYDRQWGYETWIYIAFAIWAFDRLIRVMKLSSNGIKRGQITVIDDDYVRLDVPGVASAGGHAYLYFPTLSWRIWENHPFSVTGGFLPQASGAAARSPSEVPPTYVTSATKSMADKESTDDSPDRSGDSSSAQMDPSAPTDIGLTFFIRTGSGITSRLRHRVTLPVLVEGPYQASHYAGEIATYPNILCIAGGVGITAVVSVLASHARGRRKLYWSVRSGTGLVHALHDSLKDLRMAGVGIEVVEGGRIELEAVIAGELDAGASTTGGTAILVSGPRGMAEEARRVVSRVASRGEDGGRRLP
;
A
#
# COMPACT_ATOMS: atom_id res chain seq x y z
N MET A 1 -31.59 16.53 38.12
CA MET A 1 -30.22 16.68 38.68
C MET A 1 -30.11 15.74 39.88
N HIS A 2 -29.10 14.87 39.90
CA HIS A 2 -28.85 13.80 40.90
C HIS A 2 -29.83 12.62 40.97
N ARG A 3 -29.59 11.62 40.11
CA ARG A 3 -29.74 10.17 40.37
C ARG A 3 -29.29 9.47 39.09
N HIS A 4 -28.14 8.78 39.15
CA HIS A 4 -27.57 7.81 38.19
C HIS A 4 -26.02 7.85 38.18
N ILE A 5 -25.38 8.00 39.35
CA ILE A 5 -23.92 7.79 39.54
C ILE A 5 -23.69 6.59 40.49
N GLY A 6 -24.66 5.67 40.55
CA GLY A 6 -24.66 4.53 41.47
C GLY A 6 -23.99 3.24 40.96
N PRO A 7 -24.07 2.85 39.67
CA PRO A 7 -23.54 1.56 39.23
C PRO A 7 -22.19 1.62 38.50
N LEU A 8 -21.61 2.80 38.28
CA LEU A 8 -20.32 2.96 37.56
C LEU A 8 -19.09 2.77 38.45
N LEU A 9 -19.24 2.85 39.78
CA LEU A 9 -18.14 2.68 40.74
C LEU A 9 -18.03 1.27 41.32
N ALA A 10 -19.07 0.42 41.16
CA ALA A 10 -19.06 -0.97 41.61
C ALA A 10 -18.39 -1.94 40.61
N ILE A 11 -18.18 -1.52 39.36
CA ILE A 11 -17.48 -2.30 38.32
C ILE A 11 -15.96 -2.07 38.38
N LEU A 12 -15.51 -1.03 39.08
CA LEU A 12 -14.09 -0.65 39.19
C LEU A 12 -13.34 -1.33 40.34
N TRP A 13 -13.97 -2.24 41.09
CA TRP A 13 -13.37 -2.84 42.30
C TRP A 13 -13.34 -4.38 42.34
N LEU A 14 -13.67 -5.05 41.24
CA LEU A 14 -13.59 -6.52 41.11
C LEU A 14 -12.44 -6.99 40.20
N CYS A 15 -11.50 -6.10 39.85
CA CYS A 15 -10.36 -6.39 38.96
C CYS A 15 -9.07 -6.77 39.70
N ALA A 16 -9.15 -7.44 40.85
CA ALA A 16 -7.95 -7.85 41.58
C ALA A 16 -8.09 -9.27 42.11
N SER A 17 -7.81 -10.25 41.24
CA SER A 17 -7.16 -11.52 41.59
C SER A 17 -6.46 -12.07 40.33
N PRO A 18 -5.28 -12.70 40.48
CA PRO A 18 -4.36 -12.95 39.39
C PRO A 18 -4.70 -14.27 38.69
N VAL A 19 -5.68 -14.25 37.79
CA VAL A 19 -5.59 -15.15 36.63
C VAL A 19 -4.36 -14.67 35.86
N ARG A 20 -3.43 -15.58 35.49
CA ARG A 20 -2.27 -15.26 34.65
C ARG A 20 -2.76 -14.63 33.34
N THR A 21 -3.03 -13.33 33.34
CA THR A 21 -3.37 -12.58 32.14
C THR A 21 -2.11 -12.62 31.30
N MET A 22 -2.23 -13.11 30.07
CA MET A 22 -1.10 -13.10 29.14
C MET A 22 -0.75 -11.69 28.61
N ILE A 23 -1.21 -10.65 29.30
CA ILE A 23 -0.81 -9.26 29.09
C ILE A 23 0.58 -9.10 29.71
N SER A 24 1.57 -8.80 28.88
CA SER A 24 2.89 -8.41 29.35
C SER A 24 2.92 -6.90 29.53
N ALA A 25 3.36 -6.46 30.71
CA ALA A 25 3.62 -5.05 31.00
C ALA A 25 5.10 -4.90 31.36
N GLY A 26 5.76 -3.92 30.77
CA GLY A 26 7.19 -3.72 30.97
C GLY A 26 7.67 -2.38 30.41
N ARG A 27 8.98 -2.13 30.52
CA ARG A 27 9.60 -0.93 29.93
C ARG A 27 9.44 -0.94 28.40
N PRO A 28 9.06 0.19 27.78
CA PRO A 28 8.96 0.30 26.33
C PRO A 28 10.29 0.01 25.64
N GLY A 29 10.23 -0.86 24.62
CA GLY A 29 11.32 -1.11 23.68
C GLY A 29 11.15 -0.29 22.41
N HIS A 30 12.25 0.01 21.72
CA HIS A 30 12.22 0.70 20.43
C HIS A 30 13.00 -0.09 19.40
N GLY A 31 12.37 -0.42 18.27
CA GLY A 31 12.94 -1.25 17.21
C GLY A 31 12.22 -2.59 17.09
N PHE A 32 12.98 -3.62 16.72
CA PHE A 32 12.52 -5.01 16.61
C PHE A 32 13.28 -5.88 17.61
N VAL A 33 12.74 -7.04 17.94
CA VAL A 33 13.46 -8.02 18.75
C VAL A 33 14.70 -8.48 17.97
N GLY A 34 15.87 -8.36 18.58
CA GLY A 34 17.17 -8.58 17.92
C GLY A 34 17.76 -7.34 17.23
N TYR A 35 16.96 -6.29 17.00
CA TYR A 35 17.40 -5.03 16.38
C TYR A 35 16.92 -3.83 17.20
N GLY A 36 17.66 -3.49 18.26
CA GLY A 36 17.33 -2.40 19.19
C GLY A 36 16.61 -2.86 20.45
N ILE A 37 15.95 -4.03 20.42
CA ILE A 37 15.33 -4.65 21.59
C ILE A 37 16.01 -5.99 21.89
N THR A 38 16.28 -6.25 23.16
CA THR A 38 16.84 -7.51 23.67
C THR A 38 15.94 -8.00 24.79
N MET A 39 15.50 -9.27 24.74
CA MET A 39 14.48 -9.77 25.67
C MET A 39 15.08 -10.33 26.96
N PHE A 40 15.85 -11.42 26.86
CA PHE A 40 16.25 -12.23 28.00
C PHE A 40 17.77 -12.40 28.05
N LYS A 41 18.51 -11.28 28.01
CA LYS A 41 19.97 -11.29 28.13
C LYS A 41 20.46 -10.59 29.41
N PRO A 42 21.35 -11.23 30.21
CA PRO A 42 21.88 -12.59 30.04
C PRO A 42 20.85 -13.66 30.46
N GLY A 43 20.70 -14.72 29.65
CA GLY A 43 19.65 -15.73 29.83
C GLY A 43 19.72 -16.47 31.17
N CYS A 44 20.93 -16.77 31.64
CA CYS A 44 21.14 -17.42 32.95
C CYS A 44 20.58 -16.61 34.12
N ALA A 45 20.66 -15.28 34.08
CA ALA A 45 20.18 -14.44 35.17
C ALA A 45 18.65 -14.37 35.19
N TYR A 46 18.02 -14.24 34.01
CA TYR A 46 16.56 -14.33 33.90
C TYR A 46 16.05 -15.72 34.29
N ALA A 47 16.75 -16.79 33.92
CA ALA A 47 16.39 -18.14 34.33
C ALA A 47 16.49 -18.32 35.85
N CYS A 48 17.56 -17.82 36.50
CA CYS A 48 17.66 -17.81 37.96
C CYS A 48 16.50 -17.05 38.62
N HIS A 49 16.15 -15.87 38.10
CA HIS A 49 15.03 -15.08 38.60
C HIS A 49 13.70 -15.83 38.47
N ASP A 50 13.40 -16.37 37.29
CA ASP A 50 12.13 -17.04 36.99
C ASP A 50 12.00 -18.43 37.64
N SER A 51 13.10 -18.98 38.17
CA SER A 51 13.12 -20.23 38.94
C SER A 51 12.84 -20.04 40.42
N ILE A 52 12.95 -18.82 40.96
CA ILE A 52 12.61 -18.55 42.37
C ILE A 52 11.14 -18.16 42.44
N LYS A 53 10.28 -19.14 42.71
CA LYS A 53 8.81 -18.96 42.77
C LYS A 53 8.25 -18.90 44.18
N ASN A 54 9.10 -19.15 45.17
CA ASN A 54 8.73 -19.20 46.57
C ASN A 54 8.02 -17.90 47.00
N PRO A 55 6.97 -17.97 47.82
CA PRO A 55 6.49 -16.79 48.51
C PRO A 55 7.60 -16.17 49.36
N LEU A 56 7.61 -14.84 49.42
CA LEU A 56 8.52 -14.07 50.26
C LEU A 56 7.79 -13.65 51.54
N ARG A 57 8.54 -13.17 52.54
CA ARG A 57 7.93 -12.77 53.82
C ARG A 57 6.93 -11.60 53.69
N CYS A 58 7.10 -10.79 52.66
CA CYS A 58 6.22 -9.68 52.30
C CYS A 58 5.22 -10.03 51.19
N SER A 59 5.09 -11.30 50.81
CA SER A 59 4.04 -11.76 49.89
C SER A 59 2.68 -11.79 50.58
N ALA A 60 1.64 -11.42 49.84
CA ALA A 60 0.27 -11.50 50.30
C ALA A 60 -0.40 -12.79 49.80
N ALA A 61 -1.03 -13.52 50.71
CA ALA A 61 -1.89 -14.66 50.40
C ALA A 61 -3.25 -14.17 49.89
N ASP A 62 -3.66 -14.70 48.74
CA ASP A 62 -4.99 -14.54 48.14
C ASP A 62 -5.73 -15.88 48.27
N ASP A 63 -6.70 -15.92 49.19
CA ASP A 63 -7.54 -17.08 49.47
C ASP A 63 -8.91 -17.01 48.74
N SER A 64 -9.02 -16.21 47.69
CA SER A 64 -10.27 -16.05 46.91
C SER A 64 -10.74 -17.34 46.23
N MET A 65 -9.89 -18.36 46.08
CA MET A 65 -10.20 -19.67 45.52
C MET A 65 -10.23 -20.76 46.61
N PRO A 66 -11.36 -21.48 46.81
CA PRO A 66 -11.44 -22.53 47.82
C PRO A 66 -10.45 -23.67 47.53
N GLY A 67 -9.51 -23.92 48.45
CA GLY A 67 -8.58 -25.04 48.39
C GLY A 67 -7.22 -24.76 47.72
N MET A 68 -6.95 -23.53 47.28
CA MET A 68 -5.60 -23.11 46.86
C MET A 68 -5.29 -21.68 47.33
N THR A 69 -4.27 -21.54 48.18
CA THR A 69 -3.71 -20.22 48.51
C THR A 69 -2.77 -19.79 47.39
N MET A 70 -3.09 -18.69 46.71
CA MET A 70 -2.18 -18.08 45.74
C MET A 70 -1.39 -16.95 46.40
N TRP A 71 -0.10 -16.87 46.11
CA TRP A 71 0.76 -15.82 46.64
C TRP A 71 0.98 -14.72 45.60
N THR A 72 0.91 -13.48 46.06
CA THR A 72 1.24 -12.29 45.26
C THR A 72 2.41 -11.56 45.90
N THR A 73 3.50 -11.40 45.13
CA THR A 73 4.73 -10.77 45.61
C THR A 73 4.91 -9.42 44.92
N PRO A 74 4.83 -8.29 45.65
CA PRO A 74 4.98 -6.98 45.04
C PRO A 74 6.46 -6.68 44.67
N PRO A 75 6.72 -5.78 43.70
CA PRO A 75 8.08 -5.37 43.31
C PRO A 75 8.98 -4.91 44.47
N GLU A 76 8.40 -4.23 45.46
CA GLU A 76 9.08 -3.78 46.68
C GLU A 76 9.62 -4.95 47.49
N CYS A 77 8.90 -6.07 47.48
CA CYS A 77 9.29 -7.28 48.20
C CYS A 77 10.52 -7.92 47.54
N TYR A 78 10.49 -8.11 46.22
CA TYR A 78 11.65 -8.57 45.46
C TYR A 78 12.87 -7.63 45.59
N ALA A 79 12.64 -6.32 45.72
CA ALA A 79 13.71 -5.35 45.88
C ALA A 79 14.35 -5.34 47.28
N THR A 80 13.68 -5.81 48.32
CA THR A 80 14.12 -5.59 49.71
C THR A 80 14.30 -6.85 50.55
N ASP A 81 13.75 -8.00 50.14
CA ASP A 81 13.88 -9.26 50.87
C ASP A 81 15.31 -9.82 50.79
N ASP A 82 15.96 -9.96 51.95
CA ASP A 82 17.37 -10.39 52.02
C ASP A 82 17.57 -11.83 51.54
N ALA A 83 16.63 -12.74 51.82
CA ALA A 83 16.74 -14.16 51.46
C ALA A 83 16.59 -14.33 49.93
N TYR A 84 15.66 -13.61 49.32
CA TYR A 84 15.48 -13.57 47.87
C TYR A 84 16.71 -13.01 47.16
N LEU A 85 17.18 -11.82 47.56
CA LEU A 85 18.33 -11.17 46.94
C LEU A 85 19.58 -12.05 47.06
N GLN A 86 19.85 -12.64 48.22
CA GLN A 86 21.01 -13.51 48.38
C GLN A 86 20.88 -14.82 47.57
N THR A 87 19.69 -15.43 47.53
CA THR A 87 19.41 -16.63 46.72
C THR A 87 19.63 -16.36 45.23
N LEU A 88 19.07 -15.25 44.72
CA LEU A 88 19.24 -14.85 43.33
C LEU A 88 20.69 -14.53 42.99
N ALA A 89 21.39 -13.79 43.87
CA ALA A 89 22.81 -13.48 43.68
C ALA A 89 23.67 -14.76 43.62
N TYR A 90 23.39 -15.73 44.49
CA TYR A 90 24.11 -17.02 44.50
C TYR A 90 23.82 -17.85 43.24
N CYS A 91 22.57 -17.90 42.77
CA CYS A 91 22.24 -18.56 41.52
C CYS A 91 22.96 -17.92 40.33
N ILE A 92 22.94 -16.58 40.24
CA ILE A 92 23.65 -15.86 39.17
C ILE A 92 25.15 -16.13 39.24
N PHE A 93 25.73 -16.10 40.44
CA PHE A 93 27.16 -16.38 40.63
C PHE A 93 27.56 -17.78 40.13
N THR A 94 26.73 -18.80 40.39
CA THR A 94 27.02 -20.19 40.01
C THR A 94 26.67 -20.52 38.55
N ARG A 95 25.70 -19.83 37.95
CA ARG A 95 25.17 -20.17 36.61
C ARG A 95 25.58 -19.20 35.51
N CYS A 96 26.14 -18.02 35.84
CA CYS A 96 26.52 -16.98 34.87
C CYS A 96 28.03 -16.70 34.85
N GLU A 97 28.88 -17.73 34.94
CA GLU A 97 30.35 -17.58 35.00
C GLU A 97 30.94 -16.83 33.79
N ASP A 98 30.35 -17.02 32.59
CA ASP A 98 30.82 -16.42 31.34
C ASP A 98 30.32 -14.98 31.10
N VAL A 99 29.60 -14.38 32.05
CA VAL A 99 29.00 -13.05 31.90
C VAL A 99 29.80 -12.00 32.64
N GLU A 100 30.14 -10.90 31.98
CA GLU A 100 30.88 -9.81 32.62
C GLU A 100 30.07 -9.19 33.76
N VAL A 101 30.71 -8.95 34.89
CA VAL A 101 30.03 -8.51 36.12
C VAL A 101 29.24 -7.22 35.95
N TRP A 102 29.69 -6.29 35.11
CA TRP A 102 28.95 -5.05 34.83
C TRP A 102 27.60 -5.31 34.13
N ARG A 103 27.49 -6.38 33.31
CA ARG A 103 26.22 -6.78 32.69
C ARG A 103 25.28 -7.38 33.73
N LEU A 104 25.83 -8.14 34.68
CA LEU A 104 25.07 -8.69 35.81
C LEU A 104 24.56 -7.56 36.72
N GLU A 105 25.38 -6.57 37.04
CA GLU A 105 24.94 -5.39 37.82
C GLU A 105 23.86 -4.57 37.10
N ARG A 106 24.00 -4.40 35.78
CA ARG A 106 22.97 -3.75 34.96
C ARG A 106 21.68 -4.56 34.97
N TYR A 107 21.74 -5.87 34.79
CA TYR A 107 20.58 -6.75 34.89
C TYR A 107 19.94 -6.62 36.28
N TRP A 108 20.76 -6.68 37.34
CA TRP A 108 20.36 -6.64 38.73
C TRP A 108 19.53 -5.40 39.03
N THR A 109 20.09 -4.23 38.72
CA THR A 109 19.45 -2.93 38.93
C THR A 109 18.12 -2.81 38.18
N MET A 110 18.04 -3.42 36.99
CA MET A 110 16.91 -3.22 36.08
C MET A 110 15.81 -4.28 36.21
N ASN A 111 16.09 -5.49 36.69
CA ASN A 111 15.18 -6.62 36.51
C ASN A 111 14.84 -7.40 37.79
N VAL A 112 15.61 -7.25 38.88
CA VAL A 112 15.38 -8.01 40.13
C VAL A 112 14.04 -7.67 40.77
N ALA A 113 13.69 -6.38 40.83
CA ALA A 113 12.40 -5.94 41.37
C ALA A 113 11.23 -6.18 40.42
N GLY A 114 11.50 -6.46 39.14
CA GLY A 114 10.51 -6.51 38.07
C GLY A 114 10.96 -5.78 36.80
N ARG A 115 10.01 -5.58 35.87
CA ARG A 115 10.28 -5.01 34.53
C ARG A 115 9.56 -3.69 34.27
N HIS A 116 8.94 -3.10 35.27
CA HIS A 116 8.19 -1.86 35.10
C HIS A 116 9.11 -0.64 34.92
N ILE A 117 8.55 0.44 34.37
CA ILE A 117 9.26 1.71 34.21
C ILE A 117 9.49 2.41 35.57
N HIS A 118 8.50 2.33 36.45
CA HIS A 118 8.58 2.81 37.82
C HIS A 118 8.58 1.59 38.73
N GLN A 119 9.73 1.34 39.37
CA GLN A 119 9.91 0.25 40.30
C GLN A 119 11.01 0.59 41.32
N PRO A 120 10.98 -0.01 42.51
CA PRO A 120 12.01 0.22 43.52
C PRO A 120 13.37 -0.31 43.08
N SER A 121 14.43 0.36 43.51
CA SER A 121 15.79 -0.14 43.33
C SER A 121 16.09 -1.26 44.34
N PRO A 122 16.81 -2.31 43.95
CA PRO A 122 17.24 -3.34 44.90
C PRO A 122 18.02 -2.76 46.07
N LYS A 123 17.78 -3.28 47.28
CA LYS A 123 18.41 -2.89 48.55
C LYS A 123 19.94 -2.99 48.51
N TYR A 124 20.46 -3.94 47.75
CA TYR A 124 21.88 -4.19 47.56
C TYR A 124 22.23 -4.21 46.07
N THR A 125 23.48 -3.90 45.75
CA THR A 125 24.06 -4.28 44.45
C THR A 125 24.21 -5.79 44.34
N TYR A 126 24.41 -6.31 43.12
CA TYR A 126 24.61 -7.76 42.94
C TYR A 126 25.81 -8.26 43.76
N ARG A 127 26.93 -7.53 43.72
CA ARG A 127 28.13 -7.84 44.51
C ARG A 127 27.89 -7.78 46.02
N ASP A 128 27.18 -6.78 46.50
CA ASP A 128 26.90 -6.65 47.94
C ASP A 128 25.96 -7.75 48.44
N ALA A 129 24.97 -8.14 47.64
CA ALA A 129 24.09 -9.25 47.95
C ALA A 129 24.88 -10.57 48.05
N LEU A 130 25.79 -10.81 47.10
CA LEU A 130 26.66 -11.99 47.09
C LEU A 130 27.65 -12.00 48.27
N ALA A 131 28.25 -10.84 48.60
CA ALA A 131 29.21 -10.72 49.70
C ALA A 131 28.59 -10.90 51.10
N LYS A 132 27.26 -10.78 51.20
CA LYS A 132 26.49 -10.99 52.45
C LYS A 132 26.14 -12.45 52.71
N ILE A 133 26.54 -13.37 51.83
CA ILE A 133 26.31 -14.80 52.01
C ILE A 133 27.45 -15.38 52.86
N ASP A 134 27.16 -15.61 54.14
CA ASP A 134 28.16 -16.13 55.09
C ASP A 134 28.60 -17.57 54.77
N ARG A 135 27.67 -18.40 54.27
CA ARG A 135 27.90 -19.80 53.92
C ARG A 135 27.11 -20.18 52.67
N PRO A 136 27.68 -20.98 51.75
CA PRO A 136 26.96 -21.43 50.58
C PRO A 136 25.75 -22.28 50.99
N PRO A 137 24.57 -22.08 50.38
CA PRO A 137 23.39 -22.90 50.64
C PRO A 137 23.64 -24.35 50.16
N ASN A 138 23.07 -25.33 50.87
CA ASN A 138 23.21 -26.76 50.57
C ASN A 138 21.86 -27.48 50.36
N SER A 139 20.75 -26.75 50.43
CA SER A 139 19.40 -27.28 50.27
C SER A 139 18.55 -26.36 49.40
N THR A 140 17.54 -26.92 48.75
CA THR A 140 16.48 -26.20 48.04
C THR A 140 15.27 -26.01 48.97
N THR A 141 14.68 -24.82 48.97
CA THR A 141 13.40 -24.54 49.63
C THR A 141 12.26 -24.90 48.67
N PRO A 142 11.28 -25.73 49.08
CA PRO A 142 10.12 -26.07 48.27
C PRO A 142 9.34 -24.83 47.79
N ASP A 143 8.85 -24.84 46.55
CA ASP A 143 8.19 -23.69 45.89
C ASP A 143 6.96 -23.15 46.64
N ASP A 144 6.29 -23.98 47.45
CA ASP A 144 5.13 -23.63 48.26
C ASP A 144 5.48 -23.05 49.64
N GLU A 145 6.74 -23.15 50.05
CA GLU A 145 7.24 -22.63 51.31
C GLU A 145 7.83 -21.23 51.18
N VAL A 146 7.65 -20.43 52.23
CA VAL A 146 8.21 -19.07 52.30
C VAL A 146 9.74 -19.14 52.29
N LEU A 147 10.38 -18.40 51.39
CA LEU A 147 11.83 -18.29 51.31
C LEU A 147 12.37 -17.54 52.52
N ALA A 148 12.68 -18.28 53.59
CA ALA A 148 13.07 -17.69 54.87
C ALA A 148 14.58 -17.44 55.00
N ALA A 149 15.40 -18.13 54.20
CA ALA A 149 16.86 -18.09 54.21
C ALA A 149 17.40 -18.33 52.78
N VAL A 150 18.71 -18.17 52.59
CA VAL A 150 19.38 -18.43 51.30
C VAL A 150 19.19 -19.89 50.90
N SER A 151 18.70 -20.12 49.69
CA SER A 151 18.42 -21.44 49.13
C SER A 151 19.23 -21.72 47.86
N LEU A 152 19.40 -22.99 47.51
CA LEU A 152 19.73 -23.38 46.15
C LEU A 152 18.50 -23.23 45.24
N VAL A 153 18.74 -22.98 43.95
CA VAL A 153 17.71 -23.03 42.92
C VAL A 153 17.66 -24.44 42.35
N ASP A 154 16.46 -24.99 42.22
CA ASP A 154 16.24 -26.31 41.62
C ASP A 154 16.77 -26.37 40.18
N GLU A 155 17.48 -27.45 39.86
CA GLU A 155 18.18 -27.59 38.59
C GLU A 155 17.21 -27.82 37.43
N GLU A 156 16.17 -28.64 37.63
CA GLU A 156 15.17 -28.90 36.60
C GLU A 156 14.35 -27.63 36.29
N ALA A 157 13.99 -26.87 37.33
CA ALA A 157 13.34 -25.57 37.17
C ALA A 157 14.22 -24.57 36.43
N TYR A 158 15.50 -24.47 36.77
CA TYR A 158 16.48 -23.62 36.07
C TYR A 158 16.60 -23.98 34.59
N ASP A 159 16.83 -25.26 34.28
CA ASP A 159 16.99 -25.71 32.90
C ASP A 159 15.71 -25.50 32.08
N ALA A 160 14.54 -25.75 32.68
CA ALA A 160 13.26 -25.49 32.03
C ALA A 160 13.07 -23.99 31.71
N ASN A 161 13.37 -23.10 32.66
CA ASN A 161 13.26 -21.65 32.42
C ASN A 161 14.30 -21.15 31.42
N LEU A 162 15.56 -21.60 31.51
CA LEU A 162 16.61 -21.23 30.58
C LEU A 162 16.25 -21.64 29.14
N ASN A 163 15.80 -22.88 28.96
CA ASN A 163 15.35 -23.38 27.66
C ASN A 163 14.17 -22.57 27.12
N THR A 164 13.21 -22.23 27.99
CA THR A 164 12.02 -21.46 27.60
C THR A 164 12.40 -20.07 27.10
N LEU A 165 13.15 -19.32 27.90
CA LEU A 165 13.52 -17.94 27.59
C LEU A 165 14.42 -17.87 26.36
N ARG A 166 15.41 -18.77 26.27
CA ARG A 166 16.34 -18.83 25.14
C ARG A 166 15.62 -19.14 23.84
N VAL A 167 14.84 -20.23 23.80
CA VAL A 167 14.14 -20.63 22.56
C VAL A 167 13.14 -19.56 22.16
N PHE A 168 12.39 -19.00 23.11
CA PHE A 168 11.42 -17.96 22.77
C PHE A 168 12.07 -16.70 22.20
N GLU A 169 13.13 -16.17 22.83
CA GLU A 169 13.85 -15.02 22.28
C GLU A 169 14.43 -15.33 20.90
N GLU A 170 15.00 -16.52 20.69
CA GLU A 170 15.49 -16.94 19.37
C GLU A 170 14.37 -16.98 18.31
N MET A 171 13.18 -17.47 18.68
CA MET A 171 12.02 -17.49 17.78
C MET A 171 11.52 -16.08 17.43
N GLU A 172 11.48 -15.18 18.42
CA GLU A 172 11.11 -13.77 18.27
C GLU A 172 12.11 -13.00 17.38
N VAL A 173 13.42 -13.20 17.59
CA VAL A 173 14.46 -12.61 16.72
C VAL A 173 14.29 -13.09 15.28
N ARG A 174 14.08 -14.39 15.07
CA ARG A 174 13.97 -14.96 13.71
C ARG A 174 12.75 -14.47 12.96
N GLN A 175 11.59 -14.35 13.62
CA GLN A 175 10.38 -13.88 12.93
C GLN A 175 10.51 -12.41 12.52
N ASP A 176 11.13 -11.56 13.35
CA ASP A 176 11.41 -10.17 12.99
C ASP A 176 12.48 -10.06 11.88
N GLU A 177 13.53 -10.87 11.95
CA GLU A 177 14.54 -10.96 10.88
C GLU A 177 13.89 -11.37 9.55
N TYR A 178 13.07 -12.41 9.55
CA TYR A 178 12.36 -12.85 8.35
C TYR A 178 11.34 -11.82 7.86
N GLY A 179 10.62 -11.13 8.76
CA GLY A 179 9.74 -10.01 8.42
C GLY A 179 10.51 -8.87 7.73
N LEU A 180 11.72 -8.56 8.21
CA LEU A 180 12.60 -7.58 7.57
C LEU A 180 13.06 -8.07 6.20
N VAL A 181 13.41 -9.35 6.05
CA VAL A 181 13.71 -9.95 4.75
C VAL A 181 12.54 -9.79 3.78
N LEU A 182 11.29 -10.02 4.20
CA LEU A 182 10.11 -9.82 3.35
C LEU A 182 9.99 -8.36 2.88
N LEU A 183 10.08 -7.40 3.79
CA LEU A 183 9.97 -5.97 3.48
C LEU A 183 11.12 -5.49 2.57
N LEU A 184 12.36 -5.86 2.91
CA LEU A 184 13.57 -5.43 2.22
C LEU A 184 13.66 -6.06 0.83
N THR A 185 13.49 -7.38 0.70
CA THR A 185 13.51 -8.03 -0.61
C THR A 185 12.35 -7.54 -1.48
N GLY A 186 11.17 -7.31 -0.90
CA GLY A 186 10.04 -6.75 -1.63
C GLY A 186 10.32 -5.35 -2.18
N SER A 187 11.08 -4.53 -1.46
CA SER A 187 11.43 -3.18 -1.89
C SER A 187 12.66 -3.13 -2.81
N ILE A 188 13.69 -3.93 -2.51
CA ILE A 188 15.00 -3.91 -3.17
C ILE A 188 15.00 -4.73 -4.45
N LEU A 189 14.31 -5.89 -4.50
CA LEU A 189 14.33 -6.74 -5.68
C LEU A 189 13.79 -6.02 -6.94
N PRO A 190 12.68 -5.25 -6.89
CA PRO A 190 12.26 -4.43 -8.02
C PRO A 190 13.34 -3.43 -8.47
N ILE A 191 14.09 -2.85 -7.54
CA ILE A 191 15.20 -1.93 -7.83
C ILE A 191 16.33 -2.70 -8.52
N ALA A 192 16.79 -3.81 -7.93
CA ALA A 192 17.86 -4.64 -8.47
C ALA A 192 17.56 -5.14 -9.88
N LEU A 193 16.35 -5.66 -10.11
CA LEU A 193 15.90 -6.11 -11.44
C LEU A 193 15.87 -4.96 -12.45
N SER A 194 15.55 -3.74 -12.00
CA SER A 194 15.53 -2.57 -12.86
C SER A 194 16.92 -2.04 -13.19
N LEU A 195 17.91 -2.28 -12.33
CA LEU A 195 19.31 -1.91 -12.61
C LEU A 195 19.91 -2.75 -13.75
N LEU A 196 19.37 -3.95 -14.03
CA LEU A 196 19.82 -4.79 -15.15
C LEU A 196 19.71 -4.09 -16.51
N ARG A 197 18.85 -3.07 -16.66
CA ARG A 197 18.72 -2.28 -17.89
C ARG A 197 19.97 -1.45 -18.23
N PHE A 198 20.84 -1.21 -17.25
CA PHE A 198 22.07 -0.45 -17.43
C PHE A 198 23.25 -1.34 -17.85
N LEU A 199 23.07 -2.66 -17.88
CA LEU A 199 24.08 -3.57 -18.42
C LEU A 199 24.21 -3.37 -19.93
N PRO A 200 25.43 -3.27 -20.48
CA PRO A 200 25.66 -3.04 -21.91
C PRO A 200 25.44 -4.31 -22.75
N LEU A 201 24.24 -4.88 -22.67
CA LEU A 201 23.85 -6.09 -23.40
C LEU A 201 23.36 -5.75 -24.82
N PRO A 202 23.56 -6.64 -25.82
CA PRO A 202 23.04 -6.42 -27.16
C PRO A 202 21.51 -6.25 -27.16
N ARG A 203 21.01 -5.16 -27.76
CA ARG A 203 19.56 -4.85 -27.81
C ARG A 203 18.68 -6.00 -28.33
N PRO A 204 19.08 -6.77 -29.38
CA PRO A 204 18.29 -7.90 -29.84
C PRO A 204 18.14 -9.00 -28.77
N LEU A 205 19.19 -9.26 -28.00
CA LEU A 205 19.17 -10.24 -26.92
C LEU A 205 18.23 -9.79 -25.80
N VAL A 206 18.33 -8.52 -25.39
CA VAL A 206 17.45 -7.92 -24.37
C VAL A 206 15.99 -7.96 -24.81
N SER A 207 15.72 -7.60 -26.07
CA SER A 207 14.36 -7.64 -26.65
C SER A 207 13.79 -9.05 -26.67
N ARG A 208 14.55 -10.05 -27.14
CA ARG A 208 14.14 -11.46 -27.15
C ARG A 208 13.88 -11.99 -25.74
N PHE A 209 14.76 -11.68 -24.81
CA PHE A 209 14.61 -12.06 -23.41
C PHE A 209 13.36 -11.42 -22.79
N ALA A 210 13.19 -10.11 -22.94
CA ALA A 210 12.05 -9.38 -22.39
C ALA A 210 10.72 -9.83 -23.01
N ALA A 211 10.67 -10.04 -24.33
CA ALA A 211 9.51 -10.56 -25.03
C ALA A 211 9.12 -11.96 -24.51
N THR A 212 10.11 -12.82 -24.25
CA THR A 212 9.86 -14.21 -23.85
C THR A 212 9.54 -14.35 -22.36
N PHE A 213 10.27 -13.67 -21.48
CA PHE A 213 10.21 -13.90 -20.03
C PHE A 213 9.51 -12.78 -19.24
N VAL A 214 9.45 -11.56 -19.77
CA VAL A 214 8.95 -10.39 -19.03
C VAL A 214 7.55 -9.99 -19.49
N TYR A 215 7.38 -9.71 -20.79
CA TYR A 215 6.17 -9.09 -21.34
C TYR A 215 5.14 -10.07 -21.88
N ALA A 216 5.52 -11.29 -22.26
CA ALA A 216 4.57 -12.29 -22.73
C ALA A 216 3.49 -12.58 -21.66
N PRO A 217 2.22 -12.73 -22.05
CA PRO A 217 1.15 -13.11 -21.12
C PRO A 217 1.38 -14.53 -20.59
N LEU A 218 1.10 -14.77 -19.31
CA LEU A 218 1.30 -16.08 -18.68
C LEU A 218 0.43 -17.18 -19.34
N PHE A 219 -0.85 -16.90 -19.59
CA PHE A 219 -1.83 -17.86 -20.11
C PHE A 219 -2.27 -17.59 -21.56
N GLY A 220 -1.36 -17.15 -22.42
CA GLY A 220 -1.60 -17.00 -23.86
C GLY A 220 -2.91 -16.27 -24.21
N SER A 221 -3.66 -16.78 -25.19
CA SER A 221 -4.97 -16.24 -25.60
C SER A 221 -6.12 -16.57 -24.64
N TRP A 222 -5.96 -17.59 -23.79
CA TRP A 222 -6.97 -18.00 -22.81
C TRP A 222 -7.16 -16.94 -21.73
N GLY A 223 -6.09 -16.23 -21.37
CA GLY A 223 -6.12 -15.16 -20.38
C GLY A 223 -7.05 -13.99 -20.73
N ALA A 224 -7.26 -13.72 -22.02
CA ALA A 224 -8.17 -12.66 -22.48
C ALA A 224 -9.66 -12.95 -22.19
N ARG A 225 -10.00 -14.22 -21.90
CA ARG A 225 -11.36 -14.66 -21.56
C ARG A 225 -11.66 -14.58 -20.07
N LEU A 226 -10.65 -14.34 -19.23
CA LEU A 226 -10.81 -14.30 -17.78
C LEU A 226 -11.31 -12.92 -17.32
N PRO A 227 -12.20 -12.85 -16.32
CA PRO A 227 -12.74 -11.57 -15.83
C PRO A 227 -11.71 -10.73 -15.04
N PHE A 228 -10.51 -11.28 -14.81
CA PHE A 228 -9.39 -10.67 -14.07
C PHE A 228 -8.17 -10.42 -14.97
N SER A 229 -7.23 -9.59 -14.50
CA SER A 229 -5.99 -9.29 -15.23
C SER A 229 -5.02 -10.44 -15.10
N VAL A 230 -4.71 -11.09 -16.22
CA VAL A 230 -3.66 -12.11 -16.25
C VAL A 230 -2.30 -11.41 -16.17
N PRO A 231 -1.43 -11.82 -15.23
CA PRO A 231 -0.10 -11.25 -15.13
C PRO A 231 0.73 -11.58 -16.37
N THR A 232 1.69 -10.71 -16.70
CA THR A 232 2.77 -11.09 -17.61
C THR A 232 3.65 -12.15 -16.94
N ARG A 233 4.49 -12.86 -17.69
CA ARG A 233 5.42 -13.84 -17.13
C ARG A 233 6.35 -13.23 -16.07
N GLY A 234 6.89 -12.04 -16.32
CA GLY A 234 7.72 -11.32 -15.33
C GLY A 234 6.97 -11.00 -14.04
N GLN A 235 5.73 -10.52 -14.16
CA GLN A 235 4.87 -10.29 -13.00
C GLN A 235 4.54 -11.59 -12.26
N ALA A 236 4.31 -12.68 -12.99
CA ALA A 236 4.04 -14.00 -12.42
C ALA A 236 5.25 -14.55 -11.66
N PHE A 237 6.47 -14.38 -12.17
CA PHE A 237 7.70 -14.75 -11.45
C PHE A 237 7.83 -13.96 -10.14
N MET A 238 7.54 -12.65 -10.16
CA MET A 238 7.57 -11.84 -8.93
C MET A 238 6.52 -12.30 -7.91
N ILE A 239 5.30 -12.61 -8.38
CA ILE A 239 4.23 -13.15 -7.52
C ILE A 239 4.63 -14.51 -6.93
N ALA A 240 5.18 -15.41 -7.77
CA ALA A 240 5.64 -16.72 -7.34
C ALA A 240 6.79 -16.62 -6.34
N TYR A 241 7.71 -15.68 -6.54
CA TYR A 241 8.78 -15.37 -5.60
C TYR A 241 8.21 -14.96 -4.24
N PHE A 242 7.29 -13.99 -4.19
CA PHE A 242 6.68 -13.56 -2.92
C PHE A 242 5.91 -14.69 -2.24
N LEU A 243 5.17 -15.49 -3.00
CA LEU A 243 4.43 -16.62 -2.46
C LEU A 243 5.40 -17.67 -1.87
N ALA A 244 6.42 -18.06 -2.62
CA ALA A 244 7.42 -19.02 -2.17
C ALA A 244 8.18 -18.49 -0.95
N LEU A 245 8.58 -17.22 -0.96
CA LEU A 245 9.31 -16.60 0.14
C LEU A 245 8.49 -16.61 1.44
N ASN A 246 7.22 -16.16 1.40
CA ASN A 246 6.36 -16.19 2.59
C ASN A 246 6.13 -17.63 3.08
N ILE A 247 5.85 -18.58 2.18
CA ILE A 247 5.63 -19.99 2.57
C ILE A 247 6.89 -20.58 3.21
N VAL A 248 8.06 -20.42 2.58
CA VAL A 248 9.32 -20.99 3.07
C VAL A 248 9.70 -20.37 4.40
N LEU A 249 9.69 -19.04 4.53
CA LEU A 249 10.06 -18.35 5.78
C LEU A 249 9.05 -18.63 6.92
N CYS A 250 7.77 -18.85 6.59
CA CYS A 250 6.78 -19.34 7.55
C CYS A 250 7.05 -20.78 8.00
N ALA A 251 7.71 -21.62 7.20
CA ALA A 251 7.86 -23.05 7.48
C ALA A 251 9.20 -23.45 8.14
N VAL A 252 10.26 -22.64 8.01
CA VAL A 252 11.63 -23.02 8.42
C VAL A 252 12.12 -22.29 9.67
N GLY A 253 13.10 -22.86 10.40
CA GLY A 253 13.74 -22.19 11.53
C GLY A 253 12.88 -22.14 12.80
N TYR A 254 12.21 -23.26 13.10
CA TYR A 254 11.59 -23.52 14.39
C TYR A 254 12.50 -24.39 15.24
N ASP A 255 12.79 -23.95 16.46
CA ASP A 255 13.45 -24.80 17.44
C ASP A 255 12.49 -25.24 18.52
N THR A 256 12.64 -26.49 18.92
CA THR A 256 11.89 -27.06 20.03
C THR A 256 12.85 -27.67 21.02
N THR A 257 12.62 -27.44 22.31
CA THR A 257 13.45 -27.95 23.39
C THR A 257 12.56 -28.43 24.54
N TRP A 258 13.10 -29.28 25.41
CA TRP A 258 12.42 -29.78 26.59
C TRP A 258 13.47 -30.11 27.67
N PRO A 259 13.23 -29.83 28.96
CA PRO A 259 12.01 -29.29 29.58
C PRO A 259 11.82 -27.78 29.35
N MET A 260 10.63 -27.27 29.66
CA MET A 260 10.24 -25.85 29.54
C MET A 260 9.04 -25.50 30.43
N THR A 261 8.84 -24.22 30.71
CA THR A 261 7.84 -23.74 31.68
C THR A 261 6.60 -23.08 31.07
N TRP A 262 6.62 -22.72 29.77
CA TRP A 262 5.49 -22.02 29.12
C TRP A 262 4.51 -22.93 28.39
N PHE A 263 4.93 -24.14 28.00
CA PHE A 263 4.08 -25.09 27.28
C PHE A 263 3.84 -26.35 28.09
N THR A 264 2.64 -26.90 28.01
CA THR A 264 2.26 -28.09 28.78
C THR A 264 2.79 -29.39 28.17
N TRP A 265 3.00 -29.42 26.85
CA TRP A 265 3.67 -30.53 26.16
C TRP A 265 4.38 -30.05 24.89
N ARG A 266 5.32 -30.86 24.40
CA ARG A 266 6.18 -30.51 23.25
C ARG A 266 5.42 -30.14 21.97
N GLY A 267 4.28 -30.79 21.73
CA GLY A 267 3.45 -30.59 20.53
C GLY A 267 2.79 -29.21 20.40
N GLU A 268 2.76 -28.39 21.46
CA GLU A 268 2.21 -27.02 21.41
C GLU A 268 3.17 -25.98 20.83
N GLN A 269 4.48 -26.25 20.95
CA GLN A 269 5.51 -25.26 20.64
C GLN A 269 5.40 -24.78 19.19
N ILE A 270 5.34 -25.72 18.24
CA ILE A 270 5.28 -25.39 16.81
C ILE A 270 4.01 -24.61 16.44
N PRO A 271 2.78 -25.05 16.81
CA PRO A 271 1.58 -24.26 16.57
C PRO A 271 1.67 -22.82 17.09
N VAL A 272 2.16 -22.62 18.31
CA VAL A 272 2.27 -21.28 18.91
C VAL A 272 3.26 -20.43 18.13
N TYR A 273 4.47 -20.94 17.91
CA TYR A 273 5.49 -20.21 17.15
C TYR A 273 5.07 -19.91 15.71
N LEU A 274 4.34 -20.82 15.06
CA LEU A 274 3.78 -20.59 13.71
C LEU A 274 2.70 -19.51 13.75
N SER A 275 1.87 -19.51 14.79
CA SER A 275 0.85 -18.48 14.99
C SER A 275 1.49 -17.10 15.18
N ASP A 276 2.48 -16.98 16.06
CA ASP A 276 3.22 -15.73 16.28
C ASP A 276 3.88 -15.23 14.98
N ARG A 277 4.58 -16.12 14.27
CA ARG A 277 5.24 -15.79 13.01
C ARG A 277 4.29 -15.29 11.94
N THR A 278 3.15 -15.96 11.77
CA THR A 278 2.14 -15.55 10.78
C THR A 278 1.50 -14.20 11.14
N GLY A 279 1.37 -13.89 12.43
CA GLY A 279 0.96 -12.57 12.90
C GLY A 279 1.95 -11.47 12.52
N VAL A 280 3.25 -11.69 12.78
CA VAL A 280 4.33 -10.74 12.41
C VAL A 280 4.45 -10.59 10.90
N PHE A 281 4.37 -11.68 10.14
CA PHE A 281 4.48 -11.64 8.67
C PHE A 281 3.31 -10.88 8.04
N SER A 282 2.09 -11.07 8.57
CA SER A 282 0.94 -10.30 8.14
C SER A 282 1.17 -8.80 8.31
N ALA A 283 1.72 -8.39 9.46
CA ALA A 283 2.08 -7.00 9.73
C ALA A 283 3.20 -6.46 8.82
N ALA A 284 4.25 -7.26 8.56
CA ALA A 284 5.31 -6.89 7.62
C ALA A 284 4.77 -6.73 6.18
N ASN A 285 3.91 -7.65 5.73
CA ASN A 285 3.24 -7.59 4.44
C ASN A 285 2.28 -6.38 4.35
N MET A 286 1.64 -5.97 5.45
CA MET A 286 0.84 -4.74 5.52
C MET A 286 1.68 -3.47 5.24
N ALA A 287 2.91 -3.40 5.74
CA ALA A 287 3.82 -2.30 5.42
C ALA A 287 4.19 -2.31 3.92
N LEU A 288 4.54 -3.47 3.37
CA LEU A 288 4.92 -3.61 1.96
C LEU A 288 3.77 -3.31 0.99
N LEU A 289 2.56 -3.82 1.26
CA LEU A 289 1.41 -3.54 0.39
C LEU A 289 1.01 -2.06 0.40
N THR A 290 1.27 -1.33 1.49
CA THR A 290 1.02 0.12 1.57
C THR A 290 1.96 0.90 0.67
N LEU A 291 3.24 0.49 0.61
CA LEU A 291 4.22 1.04 -0.32
C LEU A 291 3.76 0.89 -1.78
N TYR A 292 3.28 -0.30 -2.13
CA TYR A 292 2.82 -0.59 -3.49
C TYR A 292 1.51 0.12 -3.88
N ALA A 293 0.69 0.51 -2.92
CA ALA A 293 -0.55 1.24 -3.18
C ALA A 293 -0.33 2.72 -3.55
N GLY A 294 0.74 3.34 -3.02
CA GLY A 294 1.03 4.76 -3.19
C GLY A 294 1.20 5.20 -4.64
N ARG A 295 0.72 6.40 -4.97
CA ARG A 295 0.93 7.06 -6.29
C ARG A 295 2.26 7.80 -6.36
N ASN A 296 2.78 8.19 -5.19
CA ASN A 296 4.06 8.84 -4.99
C ASN A 296 4.92 7.95 -4.10
N ASN A 297 5.27 6.76 -4.61
CA ASN A 297 6.19 5.86 -3.93
C ASN A 297 7.58 5.92 -4.58
N ILE A 298 8.62 5.73 -3.76
CA ILE A 298 10.02 5.84 -4.19
C ILE A 298 10.35 4.78 -5.26
N LEU A 299 9.69 3.62 -5.22
CA LEU A 299 9.93 2.56 -6.20
C LEU A 299 9.54 2.98 -7.62
N LEU A 300 8.46 3.75 -7.81
CA LEU A 300 8.09 4.29 -9.13
C LEU A 300 9.21 5.12 -9.75
N TRP A 301 9.97 5.86 -8.93
CA TRP A 301 11.07 6.70 -9.39
C TRP A 301 12.33 5.89 -9.72
N LEU A 302 12.57 4.79 -9.00
CA LEU A 302 13.80 3.99 -9.15
C LEU A 302 13.68 2.88 -10.19
N THR A 303 12.51 2.26 -10.34
CA THR A 303 12.38 0.99 -11.09
C THR A 303 11.89 1.14 -12.53
N ASN A 304 11.31 2.29 -12.91
CA ASN A 304 10.55 2.45 -14.16
C ASN A 304 9.42 1.42 -14.33
N TRP A 305 8.98 0.78 -13.24
CA TRP A 305 7.81 -0.08 -13.26
C TRP A 305 6.55 0.78 -13.23
N SER A 306 5.49 0.30 -13.87
CA SER A 306 4.22 1.01 -13.87
C SER A 306 3.53 0.93 -12.50
N HIS A 307 2.78 1.98 -12.14
CA HIS A 307 1.90 1.93 -10.96
C HIS A 307 0.90 0.76 -11.04
N SER A 308 0.45 0.40 -12.24
CA SER A 308 -0.39 -0.77 -12.45
C SER A 308 0.28 -2.11 -12.07
N THR A 309 1.61 -2.21 -12.20
CA THR A 309 2.38 -3.39 -11.77
C THR A 309 2.47 -3.43 -10.25
N PHE A 310 2.76 -2.32 -9.58
CA PHE A 310 2.73 -2.27 -8.12
C PHE A 310 1.33 -2.54 -7.55
N LEU A 311 0.27 -2.03 -8.17
CA LEU A 311 -1.11 -2.37 -7.77
C LEU A 311 -1.46 -3.84 -8.01
N LEU A 312 -0.80 -4.54 -8.94
CA LEU A 312 -0.92 -5.99 -9.06
C LEU A 312 -0.28 -6.68 -7.87
N LEU A 313 0.95 -6.30 -7.52
CA LEU A 313 1.67 -6.86 -6.37
C LEU A 313 0.95 -6.57 -5.05
N HIS A 314 0.44 -5.35 -4.85
CA HIS A 314 -0.41 -4.97 -3.72
C HIS A 314 -1.54 -5.97 -3.48
N ARG A 315 -2.26 -6.37 -4.55
CA ARG A 315 -3.38 -7.33 -4.44
C ARG A 315 -2.92 -8.72 -3.99
N TRP A 316 -1.79 -9.20 -4.51
CA TRP A 316 -1.27 -10.52 -4.15
C TRP A 316 -0.69 -10.55 -2.73
N ILE A 317 0.07 -9.52 -2.34
CA ILE A 317 0.57 -9.38 -0.97
C ILE A 317 -0.60 -9.20 0.01
N ALA A 318 -1.66 -8.47 -0.36
CA ALA A 318 -2.85 -8.35 0.47
C ALA A 318 -3.54 -9.71 0.70
N ILE A 319 -3.60 -10.58 -0.31
CA ILE A 319 -4.14 -11.94 -0.15
C ILE A 319 -3.27 -12.74 0.84
N ILE A 320 -1.96 -12.68 0.69
CA ILE A 320 -1.01 -13.38 1.58
C ILE A 320 -1.17 -12.87 3.02
N ALA A 321 -1.16 -11.55 3.25
CA ALA A 321 -1.31 -10.95 4.57
C ALA A 321 -2.63 -11.33 5.26
N VAL A 322 -3.74 -11.40 4.50
CA VAL A 322 -5.04 -11.83 5.02
C VAL A 322 -5.02 -13.31 5.40
N LEU A 323 -4.42 -14.17 4.56
CA LEU A 323 -4.30 -15.60 4.87
C LEU A 323 -3.45 -15.82 6.13
N GLU A 324 -2.36 -15.08 6.29
CA GLU A 324 -1.50 -15.11 7.47
C GLU A 324 -2.25 -14.65 8.74
N ALA A 325 -2.99 -13.55 8.67
CA ALA A 325 -3.82 -13.08 9.79
C ALA A 325 -4.92 -14.09 10.18
N CYS A 326 -5.56 -14.71 9.18
CA CYS A 326 -6.54 -15.76 9.39
C CYS A 326 -5.90 -17.01 10.02
N LEU A 327 -4.69 -17.39 9.60
CA LEU A 327 -3.97 -18.54 10.14
C LEU A 327 -3.56 -18.30 11.60
N HIS A 328 -2.97 -17.13 11.90
CA HIS A 328 -2.69 -16.68 13.27
C HIS A 328 -3.94 -16.78 14.16
N SER A 329 -5.06 -16.22 13.69
CA SER A 329 -6.31 -16.23 14.45
C SER A 329 -6.88 -17.64 14.64
N ALA A 330 -6.83 -18.48 13.60
CA ALA A 330 -7.38 -19.82 13.63
C ALA A 330 -6.57 -20.76 14.53
N ILE A 331 -5.24 -20.69 14.50
CA ILE A 331 -4.38 -21.49 15.36
C ILE A 331 -4.60 -21.10 16.83
N TYR A 332 -4.58 -19.80 17.16
CA TYR A 332 -4.85 -19.37 18.54
C TYR A 332 -6.25 -19.73 19.02
N LEU A 333 -7.27 -19.58 18.17
CA LEU A 333 -8.61 -20.01 18.54
C LEU A 333 -8.64 -21.53 18.83
N ASN A 334 -8.00 -22.34 17.99
CA ASN A 334 -7.94 -23.79 18.21
C ASN A 334 -7.21 -24.15 19.51
N LEU A 335 -6.09 -23.52 19.80
CA LEU A 335 -5.32 -23.73 21.04
C LEU A 335 -6.13 -23.35 22.29
N TYR A 336 -6.90 -22.26 22.26
CA TYR A 336 -7.66 -21.80 23.42
C TYR A 336 -9.00 -22.52 23.61
N LEU A 337 -9.50 -23.20 22.58
CA LEU A 337 -10.65 -24.09 22.65
C LEU A 337 -10.27 -25.52 23.05
N ASP A 338 -8.98 -25.86 23.10
CA ASP A 338 -8.52 -27.19 23.47
C ASP A 338 -8.90 -27.50 24.93
N PRO A 339 -9.73 -28.53 25.17
CA PRO A 339 -10.18 -28.88 26.52
C PRO A 339 -9.04 -29.21 27.49
N ARG A 340 -7.87 -29.61 26.97
CA ARG A 340 -6.65 -29.87 27.77
C ARG A 340 -6.18 -28.64 28.54
N HIS A 341 -6.58 -27.45 28.12
CA HIS A 341 -6.24 -26.18 28.75
C HIS A 341 -7.32 -25.63 29.69
N GLY A 342 -8.44 -26.33 29.85
CA GLY A 342 -9.63 -25.84 30.55
C GLY A 342 -10.39 -24.78 29.75
N GLU A 343 -11.26 -24.01 30.40
CA GLU A 343 -12.10 -22.99 29.73
C GLU A 343 -11.37 -21.66 29.43
N ARG A 344 -10.13 -21.70 28.92
CA ARG A 344 -9.33 -20.48 28.67
C ARG A 344 -10.00 -19.50 27.71
N HIS A 345 -10.67 -20.00 26.67
CA HIS A 345 -11.33 -19.12 25.70
C HIS A 345 -12.40 -18.22 26.34
N SER A 346 -13.17 -18.71 27.32
CA SER A 346 -14.31 -17.98 27.89
C SER A 346 -13.90 -16.76 28.73
N SER A 347 -12.70 -16.81 29.32
CA SER A 347 -12.07 -15.69 30.03
C SER A 347 -11.25 -14.80 29.10
N GLU A 348 -10.37 -15.38 28.29
CA GLU A 348 -9.38 -14.64 27.49
C GLU A 348 -10.02 -13.86 26.34
N SER A 349 -11.10 -14.38 25.73
CA SER A 349 -11.79 -13.71 24.63
C SER A 349 -12.43 -12.36 24.99
N LYS A 350 -12.60 -12.10 26.29
CA LYS A 350 -13.13 -10.83 26.82
C LYS A 350 -12.05 -9.76 26.99
N LEU A 351 -10.77 -10.13 26.87
CA LEU A 351 -9.66 -9.21 27.08
C LEU A 351 -9.48 -8.25 25.90
N PRO A 352 -9.04 -7.00 26.15
CA PRO A 352 -8.87 -5.99 25.11
C PRO A 352 -8.08 -6.42 23.89
N TYR A 353 -6.93 -7.05 24.09
CA TYR A 353 -6.11 -7.46 22.95
C TYR A 353 -6.84 -8.46 22.06
N TRP A 354 -7.64 -9.37 22.63
CA TRP A 354 -8.29 -10.44 21.89
C TRP A 354 -9.37 -9.91 20.93
N TYR A 355 -10.31 -9.10 21.44
CA TYR A 355 -11.36 -8.56 20.57
C TYR A 355 -10.83 -7.55 19.55
N TRP A 356 -9.76 -6.78 19.86
CA TRP A 356 -9.10 -5.95 18.86
C TRP A 356 -8.44 -6.81 17.76
N GLY A 357 -7.88 -7.97 18.11
CA GLY A 357 -7.39 -8.96 17.15
C GLY A 357 -8.51 -9.46 16.22
N ILE A 358 -9.67 -9.80 16.78
CA ILE A 358 -10.86 -10.21 16.00
C ILE A 358 -11.28 -9.09 15.03
N ILE A 359 -11.39 -7.84 15.50
CA ILE A 359 -11.76 -6.69 14.66
C ILE A 359 -10.77 -6.50 13.51
N SER A 360 -9.47 -6.66 13.77
CA SER A 360 -8.43 -6.59 12.75
C SER A 360 -8.61 -7.66 11.68
N THR A 361 -8.65 -8.94 12.08
CA THR A 361 -8.78 -10.08 11.15
C THR A 361 -10.07 -10.02 10.33
N LEU A 362 -11.20 -9.66 10.95
CA LEU A 362 -12.48 -9.50 10.24
C LEU A 362 -12.43 -8.35 9.23
N SER A 363 -11.86 -7.21 9.60
CA SER A 363 -11.71 -6.06 8.69
C SER A 363 -10.84 -6.42 7.50
N MET A 364 -9.71 -7.10 7.72
CA MET A 364 -8.82 -7.60 6.68
C MET A 364 -9.52 -8.61 5.76
N THR A 365 -10.28 -9.54 6.34
CA THR A 365 -11.01 -10.56 5.56
C THR A 365 -12.10 -9.95 4.69
N LEU A 366 -12.83 -8.94 5.20
CA LEU A 366 -13.87 -8.24 4.44
C LEU A 366 -13.32 -7.41 3.27
N LEU A 367 -12.07 -6.93 3.35
CA LEU A 367 -11.44 -6.18 2.27
C LEU A 367 -11.38 -6.98 0.97
N LEU A 368 -11.14 -8.29 1.00
CA LEU A 368 -10.98 -9.10 -0.21
C LEU A 368 -12.26 -9.19 -1.07
N PRO A 369 -13.41 -9.72 -0.56
CA PRO A 369 -14.63 -9.82 -1.36
C PRO A 369 -15.16 -8.44 -1.77
N LEU A 370 -15.01 -7.41 -0.92
CA LEU A 370 -15.43 -6.04 -1.24
C LEU A 370 -14.53 -5.38 -2.29
N SER A 371 -13.35 -5.94 -2.57
CA SER A 371 -12.40 -5.43 -3.57
C SER A 371 -12.42 -6.19 -4.90
N VAL A 372 -13.37 -7.11 -5.08
CA VAL A 372 -13.53 -7.88 -6.33
C VAL A 372 -13.87 -6.96 -7.51
N ALA A 373 -13.29 -7.26 -8.68
CA ALA A 373 -13.35 -6.40 -9.86
C ALA A 373 -14.80 -6.11 -10.33
N GLN A 374 -15.71 -7.06 -10.19
CA GLN A 374 -17.12 -6.94 -10.53
C GLN A 374 -17.79 -5.86 -9.68
N LEU A 375 -17.57 -5.88 -8.36
CA LEU A 375 -18.14 -4.90 -7.44
C LEU A 375 -17.55 -3.52 -7.69
N ARG A 376 -16.23 -3.44 -7.81
CA ARG A 376 -15.49 -2.20 -8.13
C ARG A 376 -15.96 -1.50 -9.41
N ARG A 377 -16.34 -2.26 -10.43
CA ARG A 377 -16.83 -1.70 -11.70
C ARG A 377 -18.28 -1.21 -11.61
N ARG A 378 -19.10 -1.81 -10.75
CA ARG A 378 -20.53 -1.46 -10.61
C ARG A 378 -20.76 -0.32 -9.62
N VAL A 379 -20.06 -0.34 -8.49
CA VAL A 379 -20.22 0.61 -7.38
C VAL A 379 -18.86 1.10 -6.87
N TYR A 380 -18.08 1.72 -7.76
CA TYR A 380 -16.71 2.16 -7.48
C TYR A 380 -16.58 3.00 -6.21
N GLU A 381 -17.53 3.91 -5.99
CA GLU A 381 -17.50 4.84 -4.85
C GLU A 381 -17.71 4.14 -3.50
N VAL A 382 -18.62 3.16 -3.46
CA VAL A 382 -18.84 2.33 -2.26
C VAL A 382 -17.60 1.50 -1.97
N PHE A 383 -17.01 0.91 -3.01
CA PHE A 383 -15.74 0.20 -2.89
C PHE A 383 -14.64 1.08 -2.32
N LEU A 384 -14.43 2.28 -2.87
CA LEU A 384 -13.33 3.15 -2.47
C LEU A 384 -13.49 3.58 -1.00
N ALA A 385 -14.69 3.97 -0.60
CA ALA A 385 -15.00 4.38 0.77
C ALA A 385 -14.86 3.21 1.76
N SER A 386 -15.46 2.05 1.45
CA SER A 386 -15.40 0.88 2.34
C SER A 386 -13.98 0.33 2.46
N HIS A 387 -13.22 0.30 1.37
CA HIS A 387 -11.84 -0.16 1.37
C HIS A 387 -10.95 0.75 2.24
N PHE A 388 -11.09 2.08 2.13
CA PHE A 388 -10.36 3.00 3.02
C PHE A 388 -10.75 2.82 4.49
N ALA A 389 -12.05 2.76 4.78
CA ALA A 389 -12.54 2.64 6.16
C ALA A 389 -12.10 1.32 6.82
N LEU A 390 -12.25 0.19 6.11
CA LEU A 390 -11.83 -1.13 6.60
C LEU A 390 -10.32 -1.25 6.71
N ALA A 391 -9.55 -0.68 5.76
CA ALA A 391 -8.10 -0.65 5.88
C ALA A 391 -7.67 0.16 7.10
N LEU A 392 -8.21 1.37 7.31
CA LEU A 392 -7.90 2.16 8.50
C LEU A 392 -8.28 1.42 9.79
N LEU A 393 -9.46 0.79 9.82
CA LEU A 393 -9.91 0.00 10.96
C LEU A 393 -8.98 -1.17 11.25
N ALA A 394 -8.54 -1.92 10.23
CA ALA A 394 -7.58 -3.02 10.39
C ALA A 394 -6.26 -2.52 11.02
N TYR A 395 -5.75 -1.38 10.56
CA TYR A 395 -4.49 -0.81 11.06
C TYR A 395 -4.61 -0.36 12.53
N VAL A 396 -5.70 0.34 12.86
CA VAL A 396 -5.97 0.81 14.22
C VAL A 396 -6.24 -0.37 15.15
N ALA A 397 -6.99 -1.38 14.68
CA ALA A 397 -7.31 -2.57 15.46
C ALA A 397 -6.05 -3.41 15.74
N TYR A 398 -5.16 -3.59 14.75
CA TYR A 398 -3.85 -4.21 14.96
C TYR A 398 -3.02 -3.45 16.01
N TYR A 399 -2.94 -2.13 15.90
CA TYR A 399 -2.19 -1.31 16.87
C TYR A 399 -2.70 -1.50 18.30
N TYR A 400 -4.02 -1.50 18.50
CA TYR A 400 -4.59 -1.77 19.83
C TYR A 400 -4.46 -3.23 20.25
N HIS A 401 -4.56 -4.19 19.34
CA HIS A 401 -4.30 -5.60 19.63
C HIS A 401 -2.91 -5.78 20.25
N ILE A 402 -1.88 -5.21 19.63
CA ILE A 402 -0.50 -5.29 20.11
C ILE A 402 -0.27 -4.52 21.41
N ILE A 403 -0.70 -3.25 21.50
CA ILE A 403 -0.42 -2.44 22.69
C ILE A 403 -1.15 -2.97 23.91
N ARG A 404 -2.39 -3.45 23.75
CA ARG A 404 -3.13 -4.05 24.86
C ARG A 404 -2.56 -5.40 25.29
N ARG A 405 -1.74 -6.05 24.45
CA ARG A 405 -1.06 -7.30 24.75
C ARG A 405 0.31 -7.11 25.39
N TYR A 406 1.10 -6.17 24.89
CA TYR A 406 2.55 -6.08 25.19
C TYR A 406 3.00 -4.72 25.73
N ASP A 407 2.12 -3.72 25.84
CA ASP A 407 2.42 -2.38 26.35
C ASP A 407 3.70 -1.74 25.75
N ARG A 408 3.92 -1.93 24.45
CA ARG A 408 5.11 -1.45 23.68
C ARG A 408 6.46 -2.02 24.11
N GLN A 409 6.46 -3.12 24.86
CA GLN A 409 7.69 -3.71 25.37
C GLN A 409 8.57 -4.29 24.24
N TRP A 410 7.95 -4.84 23.21
CA TRP A 410 8.61 -5.68 22.21
C TRP A 410 8.60 -5.13 20.78
N GLY A 411 8.08 -3.92 20.57
CA GLY A 411 8.23 -3.20 19.30
C GLY A 411 7.42 -3.74 18.12
N TYR A 412 6.47 -4.65 18.31
CA TYR A 412 5.60 -5.12 17.22
C TYR A 412 4.83 -3.98 16.53
N GLU A 413 4.52 -2.89 17.25
CA GLU A 413 3.91 -1.69 16.68
C GLU A 413 4.80 -0.98 15.65
N THR A 414 6.10 -1.29 15.59
CA THR A 414 7.02 -0.70 14.60
C THR A 414 6.56 -0.99 13.17
N TRP A 415 6.00 -2.18 12.91
CA TRP A 415 5.46 -2.52 11.59
C TRP A 415 4.35 -1.56 11.14
N ILE A 416 3.47 -1.15 12.06
CA ILE A 416 2.40 -0.21 11.76
C ILE A 416 2.93 1.21 11.58
N TYR A 417 3.95 1.60 12.34
CA TYR A 417 4.61 2.90 12.18
C TYR A 417 5.25 3.04 10.79
N ILE A 418 5.92 2.00 10.30
CA ILE A 418 6.48 1.98 8.94
C ILE A 418 5.36 2.17 7.92
N ALA A 419 4.27 1.41 8.05
CA ALA A 419 3.16 1.49 7.10
C ALA A 419 2.48 2.87 7.11
N PHE A 420 2.23 3.45 8.28
CA PHE A 420 1.68 4.81 8.40
C PHE A 420 2.64 5.88 7.87
N ALA A 421 3.95 5.74 8.09
CA ALA A 421 4.94 6.67 7.55
C ALA A 421 4.92 6.68 6.01
N ILE A 422 4.88 5.50 5.39
CA ILE A 422 4.76 5.35 3.93
C ILE A 422 3.44 5.97 3.43
N TRP A 423 2.33 5.71 4.14
CA TRP A 423 1.03 6.24 3.77
C TRP A 423 0.97 7.76 3.88
N ALA A 424 1.48 8.32 4.98
CA ALA A 424 1.53 9.75 5.24
C ALA A 424 2.41 10.47 4.22
N PHE A 425 3.56 9.89 3.85
CA PHE A 425 4.44 10.41 2.81
C PHE A 425 3.72 10.58 1.47
N ASP A 426 3.02 9.53 1.01
CA ASP A 426 2.23 9.60 -0.24
C ASP A 426 1.17 10.70 -0.17
N ARG A 427 0.46 10.82 0.97
CA ARG A 427 -0.59 11.84 1.16
C ARG A 427 -0.01 13.26 1.22
N LEU A 428 1.13 13.44 1.86
CA LEU A 428 1.80 14.73 1.94
C LEU A 428 2.21 15.22 0.55
N ILE A 429 2.81 14.36 -0.29
CA ILE A 429 3.18 14.73 -1.67
C ILE A 429 1.95 15.12 -2.49
N ARG A 430 0.83 14.43 -2.32
CA ARG A 430 -0.42 14.76 -3.02
C ARG A 430 -0.93 16.15 -2.62
N VAL A 431 -0.94 16.45 -1.32
CA VAL A 431 -1.34 17.77 -0.81
C VAL A 431 -0.38 18.86 -1.33
N MET A 432 0.93 18.61 -1.33
CA MET A 432 1.92 19.55 -1.88
C MET A 432 1.65 19.85 -3.36
N LYS A 433 1.46 18.82 -4.20
CA LYS A 433 1.12 18.97 -5.64
C LYS A 433 -0.19 19.72 -5.87
N LEU A 434 -1.20 19.47 -5.03
CA LEU A 434 -2.49 20.14 -5.10
C LEU A 434 -2.35 21.63 -4.75
N SER A 435 -1.61 21.92 -3.67
CA SER A 435 -1.38 23.28 -3.17
C SER A 435 -0.54 24.13 -4.11
N SER A 436 0.44 23.55 -4.80
CA SER A 436 1.30 24.27 -5.74
C SER A 436 0.54 24.76 -6.98
N ASN A 437 -0.46 24.00 -7.44
CA ASN A 437 -1.29 24.40 -8.59
C ASN A 437 -2.42 25.33 -8.19
N GLY A 438 -2.94 25.20 -6.96
CA GLY A 438 -4.06 25.98 -6.45
C GLY A 438 -5.39 25.64 -7.14
N ILE A 439 -6.43 26.43 -6.84
CA ILE A 439 -7.73 26.32 -7.51
C ILE A 439 -7.64 27.06 -8.85
N LYS A 440 -7.89 26.33 -9.94
CA LYS A 440 -7.97 26.90 -11.30
C LYS A 440 -9.42 26.98 -11.75
N ARG A 441 -9.71 27.84 -12.74
CA ARG A 441 -10.99 27.85 -13.43
C ARG A 441 -10.87 27.08 -14.74
N GLY A 442 -11.45 25.88 -14.78
CA GLY A 442 -11.53 25.07 -16.00
C GLY A 442 -12.62 25.58 -16.93
N GLN A 443 -12.33 25.64 -18.23
CA GLN A 443 -13.28 25.94 -19.30
C GLN A 443 -13.70 24.65 -19.99
N ILE A 444 -15.00 24.48 -20.19
CA ILE A 444 -15.58 23.28 -20.78
C ILE A 444 -16.12 23.59 -22.17
N THR A 445 -15.75 22.76 -23.14
CA THR A 445 -16.32 22.77 -24.49
C THR A 445 -16.92 21.39 -24.79
N VAL A 446 -18.22 21.33 -25.07
CA VAL A 446 -18.88 20.09 -25.49
C VAL A 446 -18.49 19.80 -26.93
N ILE A 447 -17.94 18.60 -27.18
CA ILE A 447 -17.50 18.18 -28.51
C ILE A 447 -18.65 17.45 -29.23
N ASP A 448 -19.16 16.41 -28.59
CA ASP A 448 -20.25 15.56 -29.10
C ASP A 448 -20.96 14.87 -27.93
N ASP A 449 -21.85 13.91 -28.21
CA ASP A 449 -22.61 13.13 -27.22
C ASP A 449 -21.76 12.31 -26.24
N ASP A 450 -20.54 11.96 -26.62
CA ASP A 450 -19.64 11.11 -25.85
C ASP A 450 -18.45 11.88 -25.23
N TYR A 451 -18.10 13.07 -25.71
CA TYR A 451 -16.86 13.75 -25.34
C TYR A 451 -17.01 15.24 -25.00
N VAL A 452 -16.20 15.65 -24.03
CA VAL A 452 -16.03 17.04 -23.57
C VAL A 452 -14.54 17.38 -23.53
N ARG A 453 -14.19 18.58 -23.98
CA ARG A 453 -12.88 19.19 -23.79
C ARG A 453 -12.88 20.04 -22.51
N LEU A 454 -11.84 19.89 -21.70
CA LEU A 454 -11.61 20.70 -20.50
C LEU A 454 -10.23 21.38 -20.61
N ASP A 455 -10.22 22.70 -20.61
CA ASP A 455 -9.02 23.53 -20.66
C ASP A 455 -8.78 24.19 -19.29
N VAL A 456 -7.58 24.02 -18.73
CA VAL A 456 -7.19 24.54 -17.41
C VAL A 456 -6.00 25.49 -17.56
N PRO A 457 -6.21 26.82 -17.49
CA PRO A 457 -5.15 27.81 -17.67
C PRO A 457 -4.20 27.89 -16.47
N GLY A 458 -2.97 28.35 -16.72
CA GLY A 458 -1.99 28.67 -15.68
C GLY A 458 -1.41 27.45 -14.96
N VAL A 459 -1.39 26.30 -15.61
CA VAL A 459 -0.71 25.08 -15.15
C VAL A 459 0.22 24.61 -16.26
N ALA A 460 1.52 24.55 -15.96
CA ALA A 460 2.51 24.09 -16.93
C ALA A 460 2.32 22.60 -17.25
N SER A 461 2.46 22.23 -18.52
CA SER A 461 2.40 20.84 -18.95
C SER A 461 3.78 20.19 -18.88
N ALA A 462 3.84 19.06 -18.19
CA ALA A 462 4.97 18.13 -18.25
C ALA A 462 4.60 16.81 -18.96
N GLY A 463 3.51 16.80 -19.73
CA GLY A 463 2.94 15.59 -20.31
C GLY A 463 2.40 14.60 -19.27
N GLY A 464 2.01 13.40 -19.72
CA GLY A 464 1.51 12.35 -18.85
C GLY A 464 0.03 12.47 -18.49
N HIS A 465 -0.29 12.33 -17.21
CA HIS A 465 -1.66 12.42 -16.70
C HIS A 465 -1.71 13.26 -15.42
N ALA A 466 -2.90 13.76 -15.10
CA ALA A 466 -3.16 14.47 -13.86
C ALA A 466 -4.45 13.93 -13.23
N TYR A 467 -4.56 14.08 -11.91
CA TYR A 467 -5.80 13.80 -11.20
C TYR A 467 -6.56 15.11 -10.99
N LEU A 468 -7.79 15.17 -11.49
CA LEU A 468 -8.65 16.35 -11.39
C LEU A 468 -9.70 16.17 -10.29
N TYR A 469 -9.93 17.24 -9.55
CA TYR A 469 -10.98 17.36 -8.54
C TYR A 469 -11.98 18.43 -8.95
N PHE A 470 -13.26 18.14 -8.74
CA PHE A 470 -14.36 19.01 -9.14
C PHE A 470 -15.24 19.40 -7.93
N PRO A 471 -14.80 20.35 -7.09
CA PRO A 471 -15.43 20.63 -5.79
C PRO A 471 -16.88 21.12 -5.87
N THR A 472 -17.34 21.61 -7.04
CA THR A 472 -18.70 22.14 -7.22
C THR A 472 -19.64 21.20 -7.98
N LEU A 473 -19.17 20.02 -8.43
CA LEU A 473 -20.01 19.06 -9.15
C LEU A 473 -20.70 18.05 -8.24
N SER A 474 -20.17 17.84 -7.03
CA SER A 474 -20.65 16.88 -6.05
C SER A 474 -20.27 17.36 -4.65
N TRP A 475 -20.99 16.91 -3.63
CA TRP A 475 -20.62 17.11 -2.21
C TRP A 475 -19.28 16.43 -1.85
N ARG A 476 -18.85 15.49 -2.70
CA ARG A 476 -17.64 14.68 -2.52
C ARG A 476 -16.41 15.39 -3.08
N ILE A 477 -16.00 16.45 -2.41
CA ILE A 477 -14.87 17.30 -2.82
C ILE A 477 -13.52 16.57 -2.86
N TRP A 478 -13.42 15.37 -2.26
CA TRP A 478 -12.23 14.52 -2.24
C TRP A 478 -12.12 13.54 -3.42
N GLU A 479 -13.17 13.41 -4.24
CA GLU A 479 -13.15 12.57 -5.44
C GLU A 479 -12.11 13.13 -6.43
N ASN A 480 -11.30 12.22 -6.98
CA ASN A 480 -10.24 12.56 -7.92
C ASN A 480 -10.21 11.56 -9.06
N HIS A 481 -10.08 12.07 -10.28
CA HIS A 481 -10.20 11.28 -11.50
C HIS A 481 -8.95 11.47 -12.38
N PRO A 482 -8.30 10.38 -12.81
CA PRO A 482 -7.14 10.46 -13.67
C PRO A 482 -7.55 10.80 -15.11
N PHE A 483 -6.88 11.80 -15.70
CA PHE A 483 -7.03 12.17 -17.11
C PHE A 483 -5.68 12.42 -17.76
N SER A 484 -5.52 11.95 -19.00
CA SER A 484 -4.32 12.19 -19.81
C SER A 484 -4.26 13.64 -20.27
N VAL A 485 -3.07 14.23 -20.21
CA VAL A 485 -2.79 15.58 -20.71
C VAL A 485 -2.48 15.52 -22.20
N THR A 486 -3.23 16.24 -23.02
CA THR A 486 -3.05 16.24 -24.49
C THR A 486 -2.05 17.29 -24.96
N GLY A 487 -2.02 18.47 -24.32
CA GLY A 487 -1.19 19.60 -24.73
C GLY A 487 -0.93 20.59 -23.58
N GLY A 488 0.10 21.42 -23.74
CA GLY A 488 0.54 22.43 -22.76
C GLY A 488 0.27 23.89 -23.12
N PHE A 489 -0.39 24.10 -24.26
CA PHE A 489 -0.71 25.41 -24.79
C PHE A 489 -2.21 25.45 -25.09
N LEU A 490 -2.87 26.52 -24.66
CA LEU A 490 -4.28 26.75 -24.93
C LEU A 490 -4.42 27.55 -26.24
N PRO A 491 -5.30 27.14 -27.17
CA PRO A 491 -5.70 28.00 -28.28
C PRO A 491 -6.40 29.24 -27.73
N GLN A 492 -6.04 30.43 -28.22
CA GLN A 492 -6.71 31.66 -27.83
C GLN A 492 -8.17 31.61 -28.30
N ALA A 493 -9.11 31.86 -27.40
CA ALA A 493 -10.52 32.00 -27.78
C ALA A 493 -10.67 33.28 -28.62
N SER A 494 -10.74 33.14 -29.95
CA SER A 494 -11.18 34.22 -30.82
C SER A 494 -12.58 34.63 -30.38
N GLY A 495 -12.73 35.89 -29.94
CA GLY A 495 -13.93 36.41 -29.32
C GLY A 495 -15.17 36.24 -30.19
N ALA A 496 -15.93 35.17 -29.95
CA ALA A 496 -17.34 35.15 -30.30
C ALA A 496 -18.06 36.03 -29.28
N ALA A 497 -18.35 37.26 -29.69
CA ALA A 497 -19.18 38.19 -28.95
C ALA A 497 -20.42 37.48 -28.40
N ALA A 498 -20.64 37.61 -27.09
CA ALA A 498 -21.83 37.18 -26.41
C ALA A 498 -23.06 37.81 -27.09
N ARG A 499 -23.78 37.01 -27.89
CA ARG A 499 -25.19 37.32 -28.20
C ARG A 499 -26.01 36.86 -27.01
N SER A 500 -26.43 37.83 -26.22
CA SER A 500 -27.43 37.70 -25.16
C SER A 500 -28.69 36.99 -25.67
N PRO A 501 -29.20 35.95 -24.99
CA PRO A 501 -30.54 35.44 -25.24
C PRO A 501 -31.55 36.42 -24.63
N SER A 502 -32.32 37.12 -25.46
CA SER A 502 -33.51 37.84 -25.00
C SER A 502 -34.51 36.88 -24.37
N GLU A 503 -34.96 37.25 -23.19
CA GLU A 503 -36.05 36.63 -22.43
C GLU A 503 -37.32 36.51 -23.28
N VAL A 504 -37.92 35.32 -23.25
CA VAL A 504 -39.31 35.11 -23.64
C VAL A 504 -40.07 34.76 -22.35
N PRO A 505 -40.98 35.62 -21.85
CA PRO A 505 -41.87 35.28 -20.75
C PRO A 505 -43.07 34.48 -21.26
N PRO A 506 -43.63 33.55 -20.48
CA PRO A 506 -44.75 32.76 -20.94
C PRO A 506 -46.09 33.45 -20.68
N THR A 507 -47.04 33.03 -21.51
CA THR A 507 -48.44 32.69 -21.21
C THR A 507 -49.58 33.65 -21.59
N TYR A 508 -50.57 32.99 -22.21
CA TYR A 508 -52.00 33.25 -22.35
C TYR A 508 -52.52 34.13 -23.50
N VAL A 509 -53.20 33.41 -24.39
CA VAL A 509 -54.20 33.85 -25.36
C VAL A 509 -55.36 34.56 -24.64
N THR A 510 -55.70 35.77 -25.04
CA THR A 510 -57.09 36.15 -25.41
C THR A 510 -57.16 37.53 -26.06
N SER A 511 -57.76 37.52 -27.25
CA SER A 511 -58.73 38.48 -27.79
C SER A 511 -58.47 39.99 -27.78
N ALA A 512 -58.29 40.49 -29.00
CA ALA A 512 -59.12 41.51 -29.64
C ALA A 512 -58.81 43.02 -29.47
N THR A 513 -58.89 43.67 -30.64
CA THR A 513 -59.25 45.05 -30.97
C THR A 513 -58.22 46.19 -31.00
N LYS A 514 -57.95 46.59 -32.25
CA LYS A 514 -58.01 47.93 -32.88
C LYS A 514 -56.99 49.03 -32.55
N SER A 515 -56.59 49.66 -33.67
CA SER A 515 -56.20 51.07 -33.91
C SER A 515 -54.70 51.21 -34.24
N MET A 516 -54.30 51.31 -35.52
CA MET A 516 -54.36 52.45 -36.47
C MET A 516 -53.30 53.54 -36.26
N ALA A 517 -52.72 53.93 -37.40
CA ALA A 517 -51.98 55.16 -37.74
C ALA A 517 -50.51 55.22 -37.28
N ASP A 518 -49.53 55.69 -38.06
CA ASP A 518 -49.48 56.12 -39.46
C ASP A 518 -48.00 56.48 -39.80
N LYS A 519 -47.71 56.50 -41.11
CA LYS A 519 -46.72 57.30 -41.86
C LYS A 519 -45.23 56.92 -41.81
N GLU A 520 -44.65 56.45 -42.93
CA GLU A 520 -44.26 57.12 -44.20
C GLU A 520 -42.81 57.62 -44.15
N SER A 521 -41.91 56.99 -44.93
CA SER A 521 -41.28 57.53 -46.16
C SER A 521 -39.77 57.69 -45.87
N THR A 522 -38.76 57.47 -46.73
CA THR A 522 -38.55 57.27 -48.18
C THR A 522 -37.08 56.83 -48.27
N ASP A 523 -36.75 55.73 -48.93
CA ASP A 523 -36.20 55.65 -50.30
C ASP A 523 -34.77 56.20 -50.44
N ASP A 524 -33.78 55.31 -50.64
CA ASP A 524 -32.85 55.40 -51.78
C ASP A 524 -31.91 54.17 -51.83
N SER A 525 -31.72 53.63 -53.03
CA SER A 525 -30.64 52.72 -53.44
C SER A 525 -30.07 53.31 -54.73
N PRO A 526 -28.75 53.22 -55.01
CA PRO A 526 -28.32 52.08 -55.81
C PRO A 526 -26.83 51.64 -55.71
N ASP A 527 -26.61 50.41 -56.18
CA ASP A 527 -25.48 49.88 -56.97
C ASP A 527 -24.02 49.70 -56.44
N ARG A 528 -23.64 48.40 -56.41
CA ARG A 528 -22.50 47.71 -57.08
C ARG A 528 -21.03 47.86 -56.65
N SER A 529 -20.37 46.69 -56.81
CA SER A 529 -18.92 46.36 -56.76
C SER A 529 -18.32 46.31 -55.34
N GLY A 530 -17.69 45.24 -54.85
CA GLY A 530 -16.96 44.16 -55.51
C GLY A 530 -15.47 44.37 -55.24
N ASP A 531 -14.94 43.88 -54.12
CA ASP A 531 -13.59 43.30 -54.10
C ASP A 531 -13.29 42.49 -52.85
N SER A 532 -12.54 41.42 -53.06
CA SER A 532 -12.08 40.43 -52.11
C SER A 532 -10.74 40.85 -51.50
N SER A 533 -10.72 41.20 -50.22
CA SER A 533 -9.47 41.35 -49.47
C SER A 533 -9.30 40.19 -48.47
N SER A 534 -8.42 39.27 -48.85
CA SER A 534 -7.83 38.23 -48.03
C SER A 534 -7.23 38.81 -46.74
N ALA A 535 -7.78 38.46 -45.58
CA ALA A 535 -7.13 38.70 -44.30
C ALA A 535 -6.03 37.65 -44.08
N GLN A 536 -4.78 38.02 -44.32
CA GLN A 536 -3.61 37.28 -43.87
C GLN A 536 -3.59 37.25 -42.33
N MET A 537 -3.46 36.05 -41.75
CA MET A 537 -3.24 35.84 -40.32
C MET A 537 -1.78 36.16 -39.96
N ASP A 538 -1.61 36.99 -38.92
CA ASP A 538 -0.34 37.34 -38.28
C ASP A 538 0.20 36.16 -37.43
N PRO A 539 1.47 35.71 -37.57
CA PRO A 539 2.00 34.53 -36.88
C PRO A 539 2.36 34.74 -35.40
N SER A 540 2.03 35.88 -34.79
CA SER A 540 2.61 36.33 -33.52
C SER A 540 1.64 36.44 -32.33
N ALA A 541 0.53 35.69 -32.32
CA ALA A 541 -0.38 35.66 -31.16
C ALA A 541 0.22 34.87 -29.97
N PRO A 542 0.29 35.44 -28.75
CA PRO A 542 0.83 34.74 -27.58
C PRO A 542 -0.08 33.57 -27.17
N THR A 543 0.50 32.38 -27.04
CA THR A 543 -0.18 31.16 -26.58
C THR A 543 -0.19 31.11 -25.06
N ASP A 544 -1.37 31.00 -24.45
CA ASP A 544 -1.50 30.89 -23.00
C ASP A 544 -1.08 29.48 -22.53
N ILE A 545 -0.28 29.43 -21.45
CA ILE A 545 0.15 28.17 -20.83
C ILE A 545 -1.05 27.53 -20.11
N GLY A 546 -1.36 26.28 -20.42
CA GLY A 546 -2.43 25.54 -19.75
C GLY A 546 -2.54 24.07 -20.17
N LEU A 547 -3.37 23.32 -19.46
CA LEU A 547 -3.60 21.89 -19.72
C LEU A 547 -4.92 21.68 -20.46
N THR A 548 -4.88 20.87 -21.50
CA THR A 548 -6.09 20.41 -22.20
C THR A 548 -6.32 18.92 -21.94
N PHE A 549 -7.56 18.59 -21.56
CA PHE A 549 -8.04 17.22 -21.35
C PHE A 549 -9.23 16.93 -22.26
N PHE A 550 -9.25 15.75 -22.87
CA PHE A 550 -10.45 15.22 -23.52
C PHE A 550 -11.04 14.14 -22.61
N ILE A 551 -12.27 14.37 -22.18
CA ILE A 551 -12.96 13.57 -21.18
C ILE A 551 -14.15 12.91 -21.86
N ARG A 552 -14.22 11.58 -21.73
CA ARG A 552 -15.41 10.85 -22.14
C ARG A 552 -16.52 11.02 -21.10
N THR A 553 -17.70 11.45 -21.51
CA THR A 553 -18.88 11.60 -20.65
C THR A 553 -19.51 10.24 -20.39
N GLY A 554 -18.99 9.52 -19.40
CA GLY A 554 -19.61 8.28 -18.88
C GLY A 554 -20.70 8.57 -17.82
N SER A 555 -21.07 7.56 -17.05
CA SER A 555 -21.93 7.74 -15.87
C SER A 555 -21.17 8.43 -14.71
N GLY A 556 -21.90 9.09 -13.80
CA GLY A 556 -21.32 9.71 -12.60
C GLY A 556 -20.94 11.18 -12.77
N ILE A 557 -19.77 11.60 -12.26
CA ILE A 557 -19.39 13.03 -12.23
C ILE A 557 -19.11 13.59 -13.64
N THR A 558 -18.62 12.75 -14.56
CA THR A 558 -18.25 13.17 -15.91
C THR A 558 -19.46 13.54 -16.77
N SER A 559 -20.64 12.96 -16.53
CA SER A 559 -21.85 13.39 -17.24
C SER A 559 -22.28 14.80 -16.85
N ARG A 560 -22.02 15.20 -15.60
CA ARG A 560 -22.36 16.55 -15.09
C ARG A 560 -21.49 17.65 -15.69
N LEU A 561 -20.29 17.31 -16.21
CA LEU A 561 -19.40 18.27 -16.87
C LEU A 561 -20.08 18.92 -18.08
N ARG A 562 -20.88 18.16 -18.84
CA ARG A 562 -21.54 18.63 -20.06
C ARG A 562 -22.48 19.83 -19.85
N HIS A 563 -23.02 19.99 -18.64
CA HIS A 563 -23.97 21.05 -18.31
C HIS A 563 -23.30 22.31 -17.74
N ARG A 564 -21.98 22.40 -17.79
CA ARG A 564 -21.20 23.52 -17.24
C ARG A 564 -20.35 24.14 -18.35
N VAL A 565 -20.21 25.47 -18.31
CA VAL A 565 -19.30 26.22 -19.20
C VAL A 565 -17.97 26.47 -18.49
N THR A 566 -18.00 26.82 -17.21
CA THR A 566 -16.80 26.95 -16.38
C THR A 566 -17.04 26.34 -15.00
N LEU A 567 -15.97 25.87 -14.37
CA LEU A 567 -16.01 25.42 -12.98
C LEU A 567 -14.63 25.55 -12.29
N PRO A 568 -14.59 25.65 -10.95
CA PRO A 568 -13.35 25.43 -10.22
C PRO A 568 -12.86 23.99 -10.39
N VAL A 569 -11.57 23.83 -10.66
CA VAL A 569 -10.87 22.57 -10.82
C VAL A 569 -9.59 22.62 -10.00
N LEU A 570 -9.30 21.58 -9.21
CA LEU A 570 -7.97 21.39 -8.64
C LEU A 570 -7.22 20.33 -9.46
N VAL A 571 -5.93 20.57 -9.69
CA VAL A 571 -5.06 19.70 -10.47
C VAL A 571 -4.01 19.09 -9.54
N GLU A 572 -4.06 17.78 -9.32
CA GLU A 572 -3.00 17.00 -8.67
C GLU A 572 -2.12 16.38 -9.76
N GLY A 573 -0.96 16.98 -10.01
CA GLY A 573 -0.05 16.57 -11.07
C GLY A 573 1.05 17.61 -11.31
N PRO A 574 1.95 17.37 -12.28
CA PRO A 574 1.91 16.27 -13.25
C PRO A 574 2.29 14.91 -12.63
N TYR A 575 1.62 13.85 -13.08
CA TYR A 575 2.12 12.48 -12.97
C TYR A 575 2.64 12.08 -14.34
N GLN A 576 3.96 12.05 -14.46
CA GLN A 576 4.58 11.65 -15.71
C GLN A 576 4.06 10.25 -16.08
N ALA A 577 3.58 10.15 -17.32
CA ALA A 577 3.68 8.92 -18.08
C ALA A 577 5.13 8.47 -17.88
N SER A 578 5.33 7.37 -17.17
CA SER A 578 6.63 6.88 -16.66
C SER A 578 7.81 7.08 -17.62
N HIS A 579 9.04 6.99 -17.11
CA HIS A 579 10.32 7.19 -17.81
C HIS A 579 10.48 6.51 -19.20
N TYR A 580 9.51 5.72 -19.67
CA TYR A 580 9.37 5.29 -21.06
C TYR A 580 9.36 6.43 -22.09
N ALA A 581 8.97 7.67 -21.78
CA ALA A 581 9.03 8.74 -22.79
C ALA A 581 10.49 9.00 -23.24
N GLY A 582 11.43 8.98 -22.29
CA GLY A 582 12.87 9.05 -22.59
C GLY A 582 13.37 7.81 -23.32
N GLU A 583 12.89 6.62 -22.94
CA GLU A 583 13.24 5.35 -23.60
C GLU A 583 12.72 5.28 -25.05
N ILE A 584 11.46 5.66 -25.28
CA ILE A 584 10.85 5.78 -26.61
C ILE A 584 11.63 6.76 -27.47
N ALA A 585 12.08 7.89 -26.91
CA ALA A 585 12.89 8.87 -27.63
C ALA A 585 14.26 8.33 -28.10
N THR A 586 14.73 7.19 -27.56
CA THR A 586 15.96 6.53 -28.03
C THR A 586 15.78 5.71 -29.30
N TYR A 587 14.54 5.36 -29.66
CA TYR A 587 14.23 4.62 -30.87
C TYR A 587 14.04 5.60 -32.04
N PRO A 588 14.56 5.28 -33.24
CA PRO A 588 14.39 6.13 -34.41
C PRO A 588 12.96 6.11 -34.94
N ASN A 589 12.26 4.98 -34.81
CA ASN A 589 10.91 4.80 -35.33
C ASN A 589 9.91 4.64 -34.19
N ILE A 590 8.70 5.19 -34.38
CA ILE A 590 7.59 5.02 -33.44
C ILE A 590 6.28 4.71 -34.19
N LEU A 591 5.65 3.62 -33.76
CA LEU A 591 4.30 3.21 -34.17
C LEU A 591 3.35 3.42 -33.00
N CYS A 592 2.42 4.34 -33.18
CA CYS A 592 1.40 4.65 -32.19
C CYS A 592 0.05 4.07 -32.60
N ILE A 593 -0.61 3.38 -31.67
CA ILE A 593 -1.94 2.80 -31.88
C ILE A 593 -2.87 3.32 -30.77
N ALA A 594 -3.92 4.02 -31.18
CA ALA A 594 -4.87 4.66 -30.28
C ALA A 594 -6.30 4.11 -30.47
N GLY A 595 -7.04 3.99 -29.37
CA GLY A 595 -8.47 3.67 -29.37
C GLY A 595 -9.30 4.72 -28.62
N GLY A 596 -10.24 5.37 -29.31
CA GLY A 596 -11.10 6.43 -28.75
C GLY A 596 -10.27 7.57 -28.15
N VAL A 597 -10.60 7.97 -26.92
CA VAL A 597 -9.88 9.01 -26.16
C VAL A 597 -8.42 8.66 -25.84
N GLY A 598 -7.99 7.40 -26.04
CA GLY A 598 -6.59 6.99 -25.88
C GLY A 598 -5.60 7.78 -26.74
N ILE A 599 -6.08 8.45 -27.79
CA ILE A 599 -5.32 9.37 -28.64
C ILE A 599 -4.65 10.50 -27.85
N THR A 600 -5.26 10.96 -26.76
CA THR A 600 -4.75 12.05 -25.91
C THR A 600 -3.35 11.77 -25.36
N ALA A 601 -3.10 10.54 -24.92
CA ALA A 601 -1.80 10.12 -24.41
C ALA A 601 -0.75 9.93 -25.51
N VAL A 602 -1.20 9.68 -26.74
CA VAL A 602 -0.35 9.35 -27.89
C VAL A 602 0.11 10.60 -28.62
N VAL A 603 -0.78 11.59 -28.79
CA VAL A 603 -0.49 12.85 -29.46
C VAL A 603 0.67 13.60 -28.80
N SER A 604 0.69 13.65 -27.47
CA SER A 604 1.77 14.30 -26.72
C SER A 604 3.13 13.61 -26.89
N VAL A 605 3.15 12.27 -26.97
CA VAL A 605 4.38 11.51 -27.25
C VAL A 605 4.83 11.70 -28.70
N LEU A 606 3.91 11.68 -29.67
CA LEU A 606 4.24 11.90 -31.08
C LEU A 606 4.77 13.31 -31.34
N ALA A 607 4.17 14.33 -30.72
CA ALA A 607 4.60 15.71 -30.86
C ALA A 607 6.01 15.95 -30.30
N SER A 608 6.41 15.22 -29.26
CA SER A 608 7.76 15.29 -28.68
C SER A 608 8.78 14.39 -29.40
N HIS A 609 8.34 13.50 -30.29
CA HIS A 609 9.21 12.61 -31.06
C HIS A 609 9.58 13.25 -32.40
N ALA A 610 10.85 13.68 -32.52
CA ALA A 610 11.32 14.42 -33.70
C ALA A 610 12.06 13.55 -34.74
N ARG A 611 12.32 12.27 -34.47
CA ARG A 611 13.20 11.42 -35.28
C ARG A 611 12.45 10.31 -36.03
N GLY A 612 13.05 9.91 -37.16
CA GLY A 612 12.68 8.78 -38.03
C GLY A 612 11.20 8.64 -38.40
N ARG A 613 10.78 7.40 -38.67
CA ARG A 613 9.43 7.09 -39.16
C ARG A 613 8.43 7.16 -38.02
N ARG A 614 7.42 8.02 -38.17
CA ARG A 614 6.35 8.23 -37.19
C ARG A 614 5.02 7.89 -37.83
N LYS A 615 4.30 6.92 -37.26
CA LYS A 615 3.01 6.45 -37.77
C LYS A 615 1.99 6.38 -36.63
N LEU A 616 0.77 6.82 -36.91
CA LEU A 616 -0.37 6.77 -36.00
C LEU A 616 -1.52 6.02 -36.65
N TYR A 617 -1.98 4.96 -35.99
CA TYR A 617 -3.26 4.31 -36.26
C TYR A 617 -4.25 4.66 -35.16
N TRP A 618 -5.37 5.27 -35.52
CA TRP A 618 -6.38 5.67 -34.55
C TRP A 618 -7.76 5.12 -34.91
N SER A 619 -8.35 4.32 -34.01
CA SER A 619 -9.72 3.84 -34.14
C SER A 619 -10.65 4.65 -33.26
N VAL A 620 -11.73 5.17 -33.84
CA VAL A 620 -12.77 5.94 -33.15
C VAL A 620 -14.15 5.35 -33.45
N ARG A 621 -15.08 5.43 -32.49
CA ARG A 621 -16.48 5.03 -32.72
C ARG A 621 -17.13 6.01 -33.69
N SER A 622 -18.17 5.55 -34.40
CA SER A 622 -18.93 6.38 -35.34
C SER A 622 -19.39 7.68 -34.67
N GLY A 623 -18.78 8.80 -35.08
CA GLY A 623 -18.90 10.11 -34.42
C GLY A 623 -17.66 10.95 -34.71
N THR A 624 -17.77 11.91 -35.63
CA THR A 624 -16.64 12.74 -36.10
C THR A 624 -16.23 13.83 -35.12
N GLY A 625 -16.95 14.02 -34.01
CA GLY A 625 -16.73 15.12 -33.07
C GLY A 625 -15.32 15.13 -32.49
N LEU A 626 -14.85 14.01 -31.93
CA LEU A 626 -13.49 13.91 -31.39
C LEU A 626 -12.40 14.08 -32.47
N VAL A 627 -12.64 13.59 -33.70
CA VAL A 627 -11.72 13.77 -34.84
C VAL A 627 -11.64 15.24 -35.23
N HIS A 628 -12.78 15.92 -35.30
CA HIS A 628 -12.87 17.34 -35.60
C HIS A 628 -12.21 18.19 -34.51
N ALA A 629 -12.42 17.87 -33.24
CA ALA A 629 -11.83 18.61 -32.12
C ALA A 629 -10.30 18.47 -32.03
N LEU A 630 -9.73 17.41 -32.62
CA LEU A 630 -8.28 17.20 -32.75
C LEU A 630 -7.77 17.53 -34.15
N HIS A 631 -8.58 18.11 -35.04
CA HIS A 631 -8.22 18.32 -36.45
C HIS A 631 -6.92 19.11 -36.60
N ASP A 632 -6.81 20.23 -35.89
CA ASP A 632 -5.61 21.09 -35.96
C ASP A 632 -4.38 20.35 -35.43
N SER A 633 -4.49 19.66 -34.29
CA SER A 633 -3.39 18.85 -33.76
C SER A 633 -2.96 17.73 -34.71
N LEU A 634 -3.90 17.08 -35.40
CA LEU A 634 -3.59 16.06 -36.41
C LEU A 634 -2.99 16.67 -37.67
N LYS A 635 -3.42 17.87 -38.06
CA LYS A 635 -2.84 18.62 -39.18
C LYS A 635 -1.40 19.01 -38.88
N ASP A 636 -1.11 19.53 -37.69
CA ASP A 636 0.24 19.86 -37.24
C ASP A 636 1.15 18.63 -37.26
N LEU A 637 0.66 17.48 -36.79
CA LEU A 637 1.39 16.22 -36.86
C LEU A 637 1.64 15.77 -38.31
N ARG A 638 0.67 15.91 -39.22
CA ARG A 638 0.87 15.61 -40.65
C ARG A 638 1.90 16.53 -41.29
N MET A 639 1.85 17.83 -40.99
CA MET A 639 2.84 18.81 -41.45
C MET A 639 4.23 18.50 -40.90
N ALA A 640 4.29 17.99 -39.67
CA ALA A 640 5.52 17.49 -39.06
C ALA A 640 5.99 16.15 -39.67
N GLY A 641 5.28 15.55 -40.63
CA GLY A 641 5.67 14.31 -41.32
C GLY A 641 5.21 13.01 -40.65
N VAL A 642 4.21 13.05 -39.76
CA VAL A 642 3.60 11.85 -39.17
C VAL A 642 2.56 11.27 -40.11
N GLY A 643 2.68 9.98 -40.45
CA GLY A 643 1.66 9.27 -41.22
C GLY A 643 0.47 8.91 -40.32
N ILE A 644 -0.72 9.41 -40.61
CA ILE A 644 -1.91 9.23 -39.77
C ILE A 644 -2.99 8.47 -40.53
N GLU A 645 -3.43 7.35 -39.99
CA GLU A 645 -4.55 6.55 -40.46
C GLU A 645 -5.66 6.52 -39.41
N VAL A 646 -6.85 6.98 -39.79
CA VAL A 646 -8.03 7.03 -38.93
C VAL A 646 -9.03 6.00 -39.42
N VAL A 647 -9.44 5.09 -38.52
CA VAL A 647 -10.43 4.05 -38.78
C VAL A 647 -11.71 4.41 -38.02
N GLU A 648 -12.72 4.83 -38.74
CA GLU A 648 -14.03 5.20 -38.17
C GLU A 648 -14.97 3.99 -38.14
N GLY A 649 -15.57 3.71 -36.98
CA GLY A 649 -16.56 2.64 -36.81
C GLY A 649 -15.99 1.20 -36.92
N GLY A 650 -14.73 1.04 -37.27
CA GLY A 650 -14.04 -0.25 -37.42
C GLY A 650 -13.03 -0.56 -36.31
N ARG A 651 -12.62 -1.83 -36.23
CA ARG A 651 -11.49 -2.27 -35.38
C ARG A 651 -10.22 -2.33 -36.22
N ILE A 652 -9.10 -1.94 -35.63
CA ILE A 652 -7.77 -2.09 -36.26
C ILE A 652 -7.34 -3.56 -36.16
N GLU A 653 -6.93 -4.13 -37.28
CA GLU A 653 -6.30 -5.45 -37.32
C GLU A 653 -4.85 -5.34 -36.84
N LEU A 654 -4.66 -5.45 -35.52
CA LEU A 654 -3.37 -5.18 -34.87
C LEU A 654 -2.23 -6.07 -35.39
N GLU A 655 -2.51 -7.32 -35.74
CA GLU A 655 -1.48 -8.24 -36.23
C GLU A 655 -0.95 -7.81 -37.60
N ALA A 656 -1.84 -7.51 -38.54
CA ALA A 656 -1.47 -7.02 -39.87
C ALA A 656 -0.75 -5.67 -39.80
N VAL A 657 -1.26 -4.73 -39.00
CA VAL A 657 -0.66 -3.39 -38.86
C VAL A 657 0.73 -3.45 -38.24
N ILE A 658 0.90 -4.20 -37.14
CA ILE A 658 2.20 -4.30 -36.46
C ILE A 658 3.20 -5.04 -37.37
N ALA A 659 2.80 -6.16 -37.99
CA ALA A 659 3.69 -6.90 -38.89
C ALA A 659 4.10 -6.05 -40.11
N GLY A 660 3.14 -5.41 -40.77
CA GLY A 660 3.40 -4.60 -41.95
C GLY A 660 4.30 -3.38 -41.69
N GLU A 661 4.12 -2.69 -40.56
CA GLU A 661 4.98 -1.55 -40.20
C GLU A 661 6.38 -1.99 -39.74
N LEU A 662 6.51 -3.15 -39.09
CA LEU A 662 7.81 -3.72 -38.75
C LEU A 662 8.57 -4.17 -40.01
N ASP A 663 7.89 -4.77 -40.99
CA ASP A 663 8.46 -5.14 -42.28
C ASP A 663 8.86 -3.91 -43.12
N ALA A 664 8.00 -2.88 -43.16
CA ALA A 664 8.28 -1.62 -43.86
C ALA A 664 9.43 -0.82 -43.21
N GLY A 665 9.68 -1.05 -41.92
CA GLY A 665 10.79 -0.46 -41.14
C GLY A 665 12.05 -1.33 -41.09
N ALA A 666 12.06 -2.53 -41.68
CA ALA A 666 13.18 -3.47 -41.60
C ALA A 666 14.49 -2.95 -42.20
N SER A 667 14.43 -1.95 -43.09
CA SER A 667 15.61 -1.30 -43.69
C SER A 667 16.25 -0.23 -42.79
N THR A 668 15.56 0.24 -41.74
CA THR A 668 16.06 1.26 -40.82
C THR A 668 16.80 0.66 -39.62
N THR A 669 18.04 1.10 -39.39
CA THR A 669 18.85 0.69 -38.24
C THR A 669 18.40 1.42 -36.96
N GLY A 670 18.14 0.68 -35.88
CA GLY A 670 17.93 1.25 -34.53
C GLY A 670 16.63 0.90 -33.80
N GLY A 671 15.71 0.18 -34.45
CA GLY A 671 14.51 -0.43 -33.83
C GLY A 671 13.25 0.43 -33.91
N THR A 672 12.12 -0.16 -33.55
CA THR A 672 10.81 0.53 -33.55
C THR A 672 10.15 0.45 -32.17
N ALA A 673 9.80 1.61 -31.60
CA ALA A 673 8.98 1.69 -30.40
C ALA A 673 7.49 1.59 -30.76
N ILE A 674 6.75 0.73 -30.06
CA ILE A 674 5.30 0.57 -30.27
C ILE A 674 4.55 1.07 -29.02
N LEU A 675 3.80 2.16 -29.17
CA LEU A 675 2.98 2.75 -28.11
C LEU A 675 1.50 2.46 -28.36
N VAL A 676 0.84 1.80 -27.40
CA VAL A 676 -0.58 1.46 -27.52
C VAL A 676 -1.38 2.07 -26.37
N SER A 677 -2.40 2.86 -26.70
CA SER A 677 -3.28 3.52 -25.75
C SER A 677 -4.75 3.29 -26.13
N GLY A 678 -5.43 2.45 -25.36
CA GLY A 678 -6.80 2.07 -25.67
C GLY A 678 -7.41 1.09 -24.66
N PRO A 679 -8.53 0.46 -25.01
CA PRO A 679 -9.17 -0.54 -24.18
C PRO A 679 -8.22 -1.69 -23.81
N ARG A 680 -8.44 -2.30 -22.64
CA ARG A 680 -7.58 -3.39 -22.11
C ARG A 680 -7.31 -4.50 -23.14
N GLY A 681 -8.34 -4.95 -23.86
CA GLY A 681 -8.19 -6.00 -24.88
C GLY A 681 -7.24 -5.62 -26.01
N MET A 682 -7.26 -4.36 -26.45
CA MET A 682 -6.35 -3.83 -27.49
C MET A 682 -4.90 -3.84 -27.02
N ALA A 683 -4.64 -3.37 -25.79
CA ALA A 683 -3.30 -3.36 -25.22
C ALA A 683 -2.74 -4.77 -24.97
N GLU A 684 -3.58 -5.70 -24.51
CA GLU A 684 -3.20 -7.11 -24.33
C GLU A 684 -2.93 -7.81 -25.66
N GLU A 685 -3.76 -7.56 -26.67
CA GLU A 685 -3.57 -8.11 -28.02
C GLU A 685 -2.29 -7.60 -28.66
N ALA A 686 -2.04 -6.28 -28.61
CA ALA A 686 -0.81 -5.70 -29.12
C ALA A 686 0.42 -6.27 -28.40
N ARG A 687 0.38 -6.38 -27.06
CA ARG A 687 1.48 -6.99 -26.29
C ARG A 687 1.76 -8.43 -26.72
N ARG A 688 0.71 -9.22 -26.97
CA ARG A 688 0.84 -10.61 -27.45
C ARG A 688 1.45 -10.67 -28.86
N VAL A 689 1.01 -9.81 -29.78
CA VAL A 689 1.55 -9.73 -31.14
C VAL A 689 3.04 -9.35 -31.09
N VAL A 690 3.38 -8.26 -30.40
CA VAL A 690 4.75 -7.78 -30.26
C VAL A 690 5.65 -8.81 -29.60
N SER A 691 5.20 -9.44 -28.50
CA SER A 691 6.00 -10.46 -27.81
C SER A 691 6.29 -11.66 -28.71
N ARG A 692 5.32 -12.07 -29.54
CA ARG A 692 5.47 -13.19 -30.49
C ARG A 692 6.43 -12.86 -31.62
N VAL A 693 6.34 -11.65 -32.18
CA VAL A 693 7.24 -11.19 -33.25
C VAL A 693 8.67 -11.06 -32.69
N ALA A 694 8.84 -10.42 -31.53
CA ALA A 694 10.15 -10.25 -30.90
C ALA A 694 10.77 -11.56 -30.40
N SER A 695 9.97 -12.57 -29.99
CA SER A 695 10.52 -13.86 -29.53
C SER A 695 11.07 -14.74 -30.66
N ARG A 696 10.52 -14.63 -31.88
CA ARG A 696 10.81 -15.48 -33.04
C ARG A 696 12.09 -15.10 -33.80
N GLY A 697 13.00 -14.33 -33.19
CA GLY A 697 14.14 -13.71 -33.88
C GLY A 697 14.80 -14.56 -34.99
N GLU A 698 15.00 -13.92 -36.15
CA GLU A 698 15.80 -14.36 -37.32
C GLU A 698 15.51 -15.75 -37.93
N ASP A 699 14.25 -16.10 -38.21
CA ASP A 699 14.00 -17.14 -39.21
C ASP A 699 14.02 -16.52 -40.62
N GLY A 700 15.20 -16.51 -41.27
CA GLY A 700 15.32 -16.34 -42.73
C GLY A 700 15.94 -15.03 -43.27
N GLY A 701 17.08 -14.58 -42.71
CA GLY A 701 17.93 -13.57 -43.37
C GLY A 701 17.38 -12.13 -43.42
N ARG A 702 16.26 -11.84 -42.76
CA ARG A 702 15.70 -10.48 -42.64
C ARG A 702 16.08 -9.89 -41.29
N ARG A 703 16.86 -8.79 -41.31
CA ARG A 703 17.13 -7.98 -40.13
C ARG A 703 15.82 -7.30 -39.72
N LEU A 704 15.25 -7.70 -38.59
CA LEU A 704 14.18 -6.94 -37.93
C LEU A 704 14.82 -6.23 -36.71
N PRO A 705 14.74 -4.89 -36.63
CA PRO A 705 15.51 -4.10 -35.67
C PRO A 705 14.87 -3.98 -34.28
#